data_AF-A0A2D5GXQ6-F1
#
_entry.id   AF-A0A2D5GXQ6-F1
#
_cell.length_a   1.000
_cell.length_b   1.000
_cell.length_c   1.000
_cell.angle_alpha   90.00
_cell.angle_beta   90.00
_cell.angle_gamma   90.00
#
_symmetry.space_group_name_H-M   'P 1'
#
loop_
_entity.id
_entity.type
_entity.pdbx_description
1 polymer ?
#
loop_
_entity_poly.entity_id
_entity_poly.type
_entity_poly.pdbx_seq_one_letter_code
_entity_poly.pdbx_strand_id
1 'polypeptide(L)'
;MANPMERNPFIDQGGGGNNPLLGELPINEEEIEIELPVGEDELLEYIMGTEEQPYNHWDNLALSLDEDELLEIANNVIEEFDADKESRSEWESTFERGFDLLGLKLQETSEPFEGACTAVHPLIIESAVKFQAKASQELFPAKGPVRTQILGASTPEKEKQANRVMNFMNYQLTQQMPEYFDETERMLFNLPVFGSAFKKTYYDLTLERPVVEFVPIDNFYVSYNASDLKNADHYTQVIYRTPNDLKKDIMAGMYALPEDDNLMEPSEVTPSTLRQKMDSILGIQPDYSQNPQHTLLEHHCYLKIEHRGEEGCPCPMCGEKEIDNCLCVGLPYVITVDQDSKSVLSIRRNWNENDPLKEKLLWFTHYRFVPGFGFYGLGYIHFLGNLTATSTAAMRNLIDAGQFATLPGGFKARGVRVTGGDEPIAPGEFREVEATGVDLNKAIINLPYKEPSATLMQMLQFVTTAGQKFADETDQVVSDASNYGPVGTTIALIEQSMKFFSGIHKRLHYSQRQELQILSRINYDFLPDEYPYDIPLVDGNIFKQDFDGRIDIIPVSDPNIPSQSHRLAKAQMILQLSSQAPPGIYNFKAVNAAILDSLNIDHPERFIVPEQEPKPLDPVSDIMQATKGMPIKAFPGQDHKAHIVVKQSFIQDPTLGQTPIMAKVVPILEANIREHTIMMYQEQMG
;
A
#
# COMPACT_ATOMS: atom_id res chain seq x y z
N MET A 1 -12.50 30.81 12.15
CA MET A 1 -13.43 31.94 11.94
C MET A 1 -12.74 32.95 11.03
N ALA A 2 -13.52 33.52 10.11
CA ALA A 2 -13.17 34.32 8.93
C ALA A 2 -12.02 35.34 9.05
N ASN A 3 -11.26 35.42 7.95
CA ASN A 3 -10.32 36.48 7.57
C ASN A 3 -11.08 37.79 7.22
N PRO A 4 -10.40 38.95 7.18
CA PRO A 4 -10.57 39.80 6.00
C PRO A 4 -9.27 40.42 5.48
N MET A 5 -9.03 40.15 4.20
CA MET A 5 -8.51 41.05 3.15
C MET A 5 -7.17 41.77 3.39
N GLU A 6 -6.21 41.53 2.48
CA GLU A 6 -5.95 42.53 1.43
C GLU A 6 -5.34 41.94 0.15
N ARG A 7 -5.63 42.65 -0.94
CA ARG A 7 -5.50 42.27 -2.36
C ARG A 7 -4.04 42.16 -2.80
N ASN A 8 -3.71 41.08 -3.52
CA ASN A 8 -2.54 41.03 -4.38
C ASN A 8 -2.86 41.78 -5.71
N PRO A 9 -2.14 42.85 -6.09
CA PRO A 9 -2.47 43.68 -7.23
C PRO A 9 -1.71 43.25 -8.49
N PHE A 10 -1.71 41.97 -8.85
CA PHE A 10 -1.13 41.53 -10.11
C PHE A 10 -1.96 40.39 -10.70
N ILE A 11 -2.87 40.76 -11.59
CA ILE A 11 -3.36 40.08 -12.80
C ILE A 11 -4.70 40.76 -13.13
N ASP A 12 -4.70 41.72 -14.06
CA ASP A 12 -5.34 41.52 -15.36
C ASP A 12 -5.22 42.79 -16.20
N GLN A 13 -4.61 42.66 -17.39
CA GLN A 13 -5.11 43.12 -18.68
C GLN A 13 -3.95 43.36 -19.65
N GLY A 14 -3.93 42.56 -20.71
CA GLY A 14 -3.00 42.70 -21.81
C GLY A 14 -3.26 43.95 -22.65
N GLY A 15 -2.22 44.35 -23.38
CA GLY A 15 -2.33 45.09 -24.63
C GLY A 15 -1.79 46.53 -24.61
N GLY A 16 -0.57 46.68 -25.14
CA GLY A 16 -0.26 47.76 -26.09
C GLY A 16 0.30 49.08 -25.54
N GLY A 17 1.59 49.29 -25.80
CA GLY A 17 2.06 50.54 -26.42
C GLY A 17 2.49 51.71 -25.51
N ASN A 18 3.78 52.05 -25.65
CA ASN A 18 4.42 53.36 -25.45
C ASN A 18 4.63 53.90 -24.01
N ASN A 19 5.90 53.81 -23.59
CA ASN A 19 6.58 54.81 -22.74
C ASN A 19 6.31 56.23 -23.25
N PRO A 20 6.16 57.22 -22.35
CA PRO A 20 7.28 58.13 -22.17
C PRO A 20 7.44 58.77 -20.76
N LEU A 21 8.68 59.19 -20.49
CA LEU A 21 9.12 60.32 -19.63
C LEU A 21 9.43 60.08 -18.14
N LEU A 22 10.75 59.93 -17.91
CA LEU A 22 11.50 60.55 -16.81
C LEU A 22 11.09 62.02 -16.59
N GLY A 23 10.91 62.40 -15.32
CA GLY A 23 10.77 63.79 -14.88
C GLY A 23 11.16 63.92 -13.41
N GLU A 24 12.36 64.43 -13.18
CA GLU A 24 12.96 64.77 -11.88
C GLU A 24 12.08 65.74 -11.08
N LEU A 25 12.03 65.58 -9.75
CA LEU A 25 11.52 66.60 -8.83
C LEU A 25 12.64 67.04 -7.88
N PRO A 26 12.75 68.35 -7.57
CA PRO A 26 13.94 68.95 -7.00
C PRO A 26 13.99 68.83 -5.47
N ILE A 27 15.18 68.58 -4.95
CA ILE A 27 15.52 68.65 -3.53
C ILE A 27 15.63 70.14 -3.16
N ASN A 28 14.80 70.59 -2.21
CA ASN A 28 14.94 71.90 -1.58
C ASN A 28 15.46 71.67 -0.17
N GLU A 29 16.72 72.05 0.07
CA GLU A 29 17.37 72.06 1.37
C GLU A 29 16.98 73.35 2.11
N GLU A 30 15.95 73.27 2.95
CA GLU A 30 15.78 74.19 4.07
C GLU A 30 15.78 73.36 5.36
N GLU A 31 16.82 73.54 6.17
CA GLU A 31 16.93 73.02 7.54
C GLU A 31 15.76 73.55 8.37
N ILE A 32 14.80 72.68 8.67
CA ILE A 32 13.81 72.90 9.72
C ILE A 32 14.33 72.09 10.92
N GLU A 33 14.97 72.77 11.87
CA GLU A 33 15.19 72.23 13.22
C GLU A 33 13.81 72.05 13.88
N ILE A 34 13.36 70.79 13.94
CA ILE A 34 12.21 70.38 14.75
C ILE A 34 12.80 69.86 16.06
N GLU A 35 12.69 70.65 17.13
CA GLU A 35 12.91 70.13 18.49
C GLU A 35 11.79 69.13 18.81
N LEU A 36 12.12 67.83 18.82
CA LEU A 36 11.23 66.77 19.30
C LEU A 36 11.23 66.78 20.85
N PRO A 37 10.06 66.75 21.51
CA PRO A 37 9.96 66.86 22.97
C PRO A 37 10.11 65.52 23.69
N VAL A 38 10.88 64.58 23.13
CA VAL A 38 11.06 63.21 23.63
C VAL A 38 12.45 62.72 23.22
N GLY A 39 13.23 62.16 24.16
CA GLY A 39 14.58 61.67 23.89
C GLY A 39 14.61 60.52 22.89
N GLU A 40 15.68 60.38 22.10
CA GLU A 40 15.86 59.33 21.08
C GLU A 40 15.64 57.90 21.65
N ASP A 41 15.90 57.69 22.94
CA ASP A 41 15.72 56.40 23.62
C ASP A 41 14.25 55.99 23.78
N GLU A 42 13.30 56.93 23.96
CA GLU A 42 11.87 56.61 24.11
C GLU A 42 11.17 56.35 22.76
N LEU A 43 11.75 56.83 21.65
CA LEU A 43 11.29 56.50 20.29
C LEU A 43 11.72 55.08 19.87
N LEU A 44 12.87 54.61 20.35
CA LEU A 44 13.34 53.24 20.15
C LEU A 44 12.47 52.23 20.90
N GLU A 45 12.04 52.53 22.13
CA GLU A 45 11.12 51.67 22.89
C GLU A 45 9.72 51.56 22.25
N TYR A 46 9.24 52.61 21.58
CA TYR A 46 7.94 52.58 20.89
C TYR A 46 7.98 51.85 19.53
N ILE A 47 9.16 51.78 18.87
CA ILE A 47 9.36 51.01 17.62
C ILE A 47 9.74 49.56 17.92
N MET A 48 10.38 49.29 19.06
CA MET A 48 10.78 47.96 19.53
C MET A 48 9.76 47.30 20.47
N GLY A 49 8.48 47.66 20.34
CA GLY A 49 7.40 46.80 20.82
C GLY A 49 7.37 45.54 19.97
N THR A 50 8.23 44.57 20.26
CA THR A 50 8.05 43.19 19.81
C THR A 50 6.78 42.68 20.47
N GLU A 51 5.65 42.82 19.78
CA GLU A 51 4.51 41.95 20.01
C GLU A 51 5.03 40.53 19.78
N GLU A 52 5.29 39.80 20.86
CA GLU A 52 5.55 38.36 20.83
C GLU A 52 4.38 37.71 20.08
N GLN A 53 4.59 37.36 18.81
CA GLN A 53 3.64 36.57 18.05
C GLN A 53 3.44 35.26 18.82
N PRO A 54 2.20 34.84 19.11
CA PRO A 54 1.96 33.58 19.80
C PRO A 54 2.56 32.45 18.97
N TYR A 55 3.57 31.75 19.50
CA TYR A 55 4.17 30.59 18.86
C TYR A 55 3.07 29.60 18.50
N ASN A 56 2.95 29.25 17.22
CA ASN A 56 2.03 28.22 16.79
C ASN A 56 2.64 26.86 17.16
N HIS A 57 1.81 25.94 17.69
CA HIS A 57 2.26 24.63 18.16
C HIS A 57 3.09 23.86 17.11
N TRP A 58 2.79 24.08 15.83
CA TRP A 58 3.39 23.42 14.68
C TRP A 58 4.62 24.13 14.08
N ASP A 59 5.05 25.23 14.69
CA ASP A 59 6.20 26.00 14.21
C ASP A 59 7.51 25.22 14.31
N ASN A 60 8.46 25.58 13.44
CA ASN A 60 9.78 25.00 13.44
C ASN A 60 10.63 25.61 14.57
N LEU A 61 10.95 24.81 15.58
CA LEU A 61 11.72 25.24 16.75
C LEU A 61 13.19 25.50 16.44
N ALA A 62 13.70 24.99 15.31
CA ALA A 62 15.07 25.24 14.90
C ALA A 62 15.38 26.74 14.68
N LEU A 63 14.36 27.57 14.43
CA LEU A 63 14.50 29.02 14.26
C LEU A 63 14.61 29.80 15.59
N SER A 64 14.36 29.14 16.72
CA SER A 64 14.26 29.80 18.03
C SER A 64 15.30 29.31 19.04
N LEU A 65 16.02 28.24 18.73
CA LEU A 65 17.01 27.61 19.62
C LEU A 65 18.41 28.15 19.34
N ASP A 66 19.25 28.16 20.37
CA ASP A 66 20.64 28.61 20.26
C ASP A 66 21.48 27.62 19.42
N GLU A 67 22.47 28.14 18.68
CA GLU A 67 23.30 27.33 17.78
C GLU A 67 24.05 26.19 18.49
N ASP A 68 24.52 26.42 19.72
CA ASP A 68 25.22 25.42 20.53
C ASP A 68 24.30 24.22 20.86
N GLU A 69 23.03 24.47 21.17
CA GLU A 69 22.03 23.42 21.44
C GLU A 69 21.69 22.65 20.16
N LEU A 70 21.54 23.35 19.04
CA LEU A 70 21.28 22.72 17.73
C LEU A 70 22.42 21.80 17.32
N LEU A 71 23.67 22.20 17.56
CA LEU A 71 24.85 21.40 17.26
C LEU A 71 24.95 20.16 18.15
N GLU A 72 24.60 20.26 19.44
CA GLU A 72 24.51 19.11 20.34
C GLU A 72 23.44 18.12 19.85
N ILE A 73 22.24 18.60 19.52
CA ILE A 73 21.15 17.79 18.99
C ILE A 73 21.58 17.10 17.69
N ALA A 74 22.21 17.82 16.75
CA ALA A 74 22.68 17.25 15.50
C ALA A 74 23.68 16.10 15.70
N ASN A 75 24.66 16.28 16.60
CA ASN A 75 25.65 15.23 16.88
C ASN A 75 24.99 14.00 17.52
N ASN A 76 24.08 14.20 18.48
CA ASN A 76 23.33 13.09 19.10
C ASN A 76 22.54 12.27 18.07
N VAL A 77 21.83 12.95 17.15
CA VAL A 77 21.07 12.29 16.07
C VAL A 77 21.97 11.45 15.16
N ILE A 78 23.13 11.99 14.79
CA ILE A 78 24.08 11.28 13.92
C ILE A 78 24.69 10.08 14.64
N GLU A 79 25.05 10.21 15.92
CA GLU A 79 25.58 9.10 16.73
C GLU A 79 24.55 7.96 16.89
N GLU A 80 23.30 8.28 17.18
CA GLU A 80 22.23 7.28 17.27
C GLU A 80 21.97 6.60 15.92
N PHE A 81 22.01 7.35 14.82
CA PHE A 81 21.88 6.80 13.48
C PHE A 81 23.03 5.83 13.13
N ASP A 82 24.27 6.20 13.42
CA ASP A 82 25.43 5.35 13.15
C ASP A 82 25.39 4.06 13.99
N ALA A 83 24.96 4.15 15.26
CA ALA A 83 24.76 2.99 16.12
C ALA A 83 23.69 2.02 15.57
N ASP A 84 22.55 2.56 15.08
CA ASP A 84 21.50 1.76 14.46
C ASP A 84 21.99 1.09 13.17
N LYS A 85 22.76 1.81 12.35
CA LYS A 85 23.36 1.28 11.12
C LYS A 85 24.32 0.13 11.40
N GLU A 86 25.20 0.26 12.39
CA GLU A 86 26.11 -0.82 12.79
C GLU A 86 25.36 -2.06 13.27
N SER A 87 24.30 -1.87 14.06
CA SER A 87 23.46 -2.96 14.59
C SER A 87 22.80 -3.80 13.49
N ARG A 88 22.57 -3.21 12.32
CA ARG A 88 21.87 -3.82 11.18
C ARG A 88 22.81 -4.52 10.19
N SER A 89 24.11 -4.33 10.29
CA SER A 89 25.10 -4.83 9.31
C SER A 89 25.00 -6.34 9.00
N GLU A 90 24.82 -7.19 10.01
CA GLU A 90 24.67 -8.64 9.80
C GLU A 90 23.37 -8.97 9.05
N TRP A 91 22.28 -8.27 9.39
CA TRP A 91 21.00 -8.40 8.71
C TRP A 91 21.14 -8.02 7.23
N GLU A 92 21.80 -6.90 6.90
CA GLU A 92 22.04 -6.46 5.52
C GLU A 92 22.86 -7.47 4.71
N SER A 93 23.91 -8.04 5.30
CA SER A 93 24.75 -9.06 4.65
C SER A 93 23.98 -10.32 4.20
N THR A 94 22.86 -10.62 4.87
CA THR A 94 22.00 -11.75 4.50
C THR A 94 21.22 -11.44 3.21
N PHE A 95 20.75 -10.21 3.06
CA PHE A 95 20.05 -9.79 1.84
C PHE A 95 20.99 -9.60 0.67
N GLU A 96 22.21 -9.10 0.88
CA GLU A 96 23.21 -8.98 -0.20
C GLU A 96 23.45 -10.32 -0.89
N ARG A 97 23.57 -11.40 -0.12
CA ARG A 97 23.68 -12.77 -0.64
C ARG A 97 22.38 -13.28 -1.25
N GLY A 98 21.23 -12.92 -0.64
CA GLY A 98 19.91 -13.28 -1.15
C GLY A 98 19.57 -12.65 -2.49
N PHE A 99 20.07 -11.45 -2.75
CA PHE A 99 19.85 -10.69 -3.98
C PHE A 99 20.43 -11.39 -5.22
N ASP A 100 21.59 -12.02 -5.09
CA ASP A 100 22.19 -12.82 -6.17
C ASP A 100 21.30 -14.03 -6.54
N LEU A 101 20.49 -14.53 -5.60
CA LEU A 101 19.55 -15.63 -5.82
C LEU A 101 18.26 -15.21 -6.54
N LEU A 102 18.03 -13.91 -6.77
CA LEU A 102 16.89 -13.45 -7.56
C LEU A 102 17.08 -13.71 -9.07
N GLY A 103 18.33 -13.85 -9.54
CA GLY A 103 18.61 -14.23 -10.92
C GLY A 103 18.26 -13.17 -11.97
N LEU A 104 18.15 -11.89 -11.58
CA LEU A 104 17.74 -10.79 -12.48
C LEU A 104 18.84 -10.37 -13.47
N LYS A 105 20.11 -10.68 -13.15
CA LYS A 105 21.26 -10.32 -13.98
C LYS A 105 21.65 -11.47 -14.89
N LEU A 106 21.79 -11.18 -16.18
CA LEU A 106 22.48 -12.06 -17.12
C LEU A 106 23.98 -12.00 -16.82
N GLN A 107 24.54 -13.10 -16.32
CA GLN A 107 25.95 -13.23 -16.03
C GLN A 107 26.57 -14.21 -17.03
N GLU A 108 27.66 -13.81 -17.66
CA GLU A 108 28.55 -14.73 -18.36
C GLU A 108 29.73 -15.01 -17.44
N THR A 109 30.00 -16.29 -17.18
CA THR A 109 31.16 -16.69 -16.37
C THR A 109 32.09 -17.57 -17.21
N SER A 110 33.38 -17.37 -17.00
CA SER A 110 34.43 -18.29 -17.46
C SER A 110 34.90 -19.24 -16.35
N GLU A 111 34.34 -19.12 -15.15
CA GLU A 111 34.63 -19.97 -14.01
C GLU A 111 33.43 -20.87 -13.67
N PRO A 112 33.65 -22.18 -13.46
CA PRO A 112 34.94 -22.89 -13.46
C PRO A 112 35.51 -23.19 -14.85
N PHE A 113 34.74 -23.01 -15.92
CA PHE A 113 35.18 -23.14 -17.31
C PHE A 113 34.40 -22.17 -18.22
N GLU A 114 34.93 -21.91 -19.41
CA GLU A 114 34.32 -21.01 -20.38
C GLU A 114 32.93 -21.52 -20.81
N GLY A 115 31.91 -20.69 -20.62
CA GLY A 115 30.52 -21.05 -20.94
C GLY A 115 29.85 -21.92 -19.89
N ALA A 116 30.35 -21.97 -18.65
CA ALA A 116 29.67 -22.65 -17.54
C ALA A 116 28.30 -22.04 -17.25
N CYS A 117 27.37 -22.87 -16.80
CA CYS A 117 26.00 -22.44 -16.55
C CYS A 117 25.91 -21.44 -15.37
N THR A 118 25.44 -20.23 -15.65
CA THR A 118 25.18 -19.19 -14.64
C THR A 118 23.71 -19.08 -14.24
N ALA A 119 22.83 -19.91 -14.82
CA ALA A 119 21.39 -19.84 -14.59
C ALA A 119 21.05 -19.92 -13.09
N VAL A 120 20.08 -19.11 -12.66
CA VAL A 120 19.56 -19.09 -11.30
C VAL A 120 18.13 -19.62 -11.33
N HIS A 121 17.76 -20.46 -10.37
CA HIS A 121 16.41 -20.99 -10.30
C HIS A 121 15.41 -19.88 -9.91
N PRO A 122 14.31 -19.66 -10.65
CA PRO A 122 13.41 -18.49 -10.47
C PRO A 122 12.49 -18.58 -9.24
N LEU A 123 12.78 -19.43 -8.25
CA LEU A 123 11.83 -19.78 -7.19
C LEU A 123 11.41 -18.56 -6.35
N ILE A 124 12.37 -17.72 -5.95
CA ILE A 124 12.07 -16.54 -5.10
C ILE A 124 11.33 -15.47 -5.91
N ILE A 125 11.82 -15.15 -7.11
CA ILE A 125 11.22 -14.09 -7.93
C ILE A 125 9.81 -14.45 -8.40
N GLU A 126 9.59 -15.71 -8.79
CA GLU A 126 8.26 -16.22 -9.15
C GLU A 126 7.29 -16.09 -7.95
N SER A 127 7.76 -16.45 -6.76
CA SER A 127 6.96 -16.36 -5.53
C SER A 127 6.63 -14.91 -5.14
N ALA A 128 7.60 -14.00 -5.31
CA ALA A 128 7.41 -12.57 -5.03
C ALA A 128 6.40 -11.93 -6.00
N VAL A 129 6.52 -12.19 -7.31
CA VAL A 129 5.59 -11.66 -8.33
C VAL A 129 4.18 -12.22 -8.14
N LYS A 130 4.04 -13.52 -7.84
CA LYS A 130 2.72 -14.11 -7.53
C LYS A 130 2.07 -13.47 -6.30
N PHE A 131 2.85 -13.27 -5.24
CA PHE A 131 2.37 -12.60 -4.04
C PHE A 131 1.91 -11.18 -4.33
N GLN A 132 2.73 -10.38 -5.01
CA GLN A 132 2.40 -9.00 -5.39
C GLN A 132 1.08 -8.95 -6.17
N ALA A 133 0.95 -9.76 -7.22
CA ALA A 133 -0.24 -9.76 -8.07
C ALA A 133 -1.52 -10.12 -7.29
N LYS A 134 -1.46 -11.10 -6.38
CA LYS A 134 -2.59 -11.51 -5.55
C LYS A 134 -2.93 -10.47 -4.47
N ALA A 135 -1.91 -9.88 -3.82
CA ALA A 135 -2.09 -8.87 -2.79
C ALA A 135 -2.64 -7.56 -3.35
N SER A 136 -2.16 -7.13 -4.52
CA SER A 136 -2.60 -5.92 -5.22
C SER A 136 -4.11 -5.91 -5.46
N GLN A 137 -4.65 -7.01 -6.00
CA GLN A 137 -6.09 -7.14 -6.30
C GLN A 137 -6.98 -7.02 -5.06
N GLU A 138 -6.52 -7.49 -3.90
CA GLU A 138 -7.29 -7.43 -2.66
C GLU A 138 -7.13 -6.09 -1.94
N LEU A 139 -5.94 -5.49 -1.94
CA LEU A 139 -5.66 -4.23 -1.25
C LEU A 139 -6.13 -3.00 -2.03
N PHE A 140 -6.18 -3.07 -3.36
CA PHE A 140 -6.58 -1.96 -4.22
C PHE A 140 -7.57 -2.41 -5.31
N PRO A 141 -8.84 -2.69 -4.94
CA PRO A 141 -9.87 -3.04 -5.90
C PRO A 141 -10.31 -1.81 -6.72
N ALA A 142 -10.92 -2.04 -7.89
CA ALA A 142 -11.34 -0.97 -8.81
C ALA A 142 -12.32 0.06 -8.22
N LYS A 143 -13.11 -0.31 -7.20
CA LYS A 143 -14.02 0.60 -6.48
C LYS A 143 -13.29 1.52 -5.48
N GLY A 144 -11.98 1.32 -5.30
CA GLY A 144 -11.14 2.00 -4.32
C GLY A 144 -10.89 1.17 -3.05
N PRO A 145 -9.80 1.42 -2.32
CA PRO A 145 -9.35 0.60 -1.20
C PRO A 145 -10.06 0.87 0.13
N VAL A 146 -10.88 1.91 0.22
CA VAL A 146 -11.45 2.42 1.49
C VAL A 146 -12.91 2.02 1.67
N ARG A 147 -13.24 1.53 2.87
CA ARG A 147 -14.59 1.31 3.37
C ARG A 147 -14.75 1.98 4.73
N THR A 148 -15.94 2.49 5.00
CA THR A 148 -16.26 3.09 6.30
C THR A 148 -17.10 2.14 7.15
N GLN A 149 -16.88 2.19 8.46
CA GLN A 149 -17.67 1.47 9.45
C GLN A 149 -18.17 2.46 10.51
N ILE A 150 -19.49 2.47 10.73
CA ILE A 150 -20.09 3.35 11.74
C ILE A 150 -19.91 2.73 13.12
N LEU A 151 -19.29 3.47 14.04
CA LEU A 151 -19.17 3.07 15.43
C LEU A 151 -20.43 3.46 16.23
N GLY A 152 -20.98 2.49 16.95
CA GLY A 152 -22.17 2.66 17.78
C GLY A 152 -23.49 2.62 17.00
N ALA A 153 -24.51 3.34 17.49
CA ALA A 153 -25.83 3.37 16.86
C ALA A 153 -25.77 4.05 15.47
N SER A 154 -26.33 3.38 14.46
CA SER A 154 -26.48 3.96 13.13
C SER A 154 -27.59 5.01 13.15
N THR A 155 -27.24 6.22 12.72
CA THR A 155 -28.17 7.33 12.52
C THR A 155 -28.08 7.77 11.07
N PRO A 156 -29.17 8.25 10.44
CA PRO A 156 -29.14 8.67 9.04
C PRO A 156 -28.06 9.73 8.71
N GLU A 157 -27.72 10.57 9.68
CA GLU A 157 -26.65 11.58 9.54
C GLU A 157 -25.26 10.94 9.49
N LYS A 158 -24.97 10.01 10.40
CA LYS A 158 -23.73 9.21 10.40
C LYS A 158 -23.58 8.36 9.14
N GLU A 159 -24.68 7.82 8.59
CA GLU A 159 -24.64 7.09 7.34
C GLU A 159 -24.26 7.99 6.16
N LYS A 160 -24.81 9.20 6.10
CA LYS A 160 -24.41 10.20 5.11
C LYS A 160 -22.94 10.62 5.27
N GLN A 161 -22.50 10.87 6.50
CA GLN A 161 -21.11 11.20 6.83
C GLN A 161 -20.17 10.05 6.39
N ALA A 162 -20.51 8.80 6.71
CA ALA A 162 -19.74 7.61 6.34
C ALA A 162 -19.64 7.43 4.82
N ASN A 163 -20.72 7.70 4.08
CA ASN A 163 -20.70 7.65 2.62
C ASN A 163 -19.84 8.77 2.01
N ARG A 164 -19.88 10.00 2.56
CA ARG A 164 -19.02 11.10 2.11
C ARG A 164 -17.54 10.78 2.32
N VAL A 165 -17.15 10.35 3.53
CA VAL A 165 -15.77 9.99 3.87
C VAL A 165 -15.27 8.86 2.95
N MET A 166 -16.06 7.80 2.76
CA MET A 166 -15.72 6.69 1.88
C MET A 166 -15.49 7.16 0.44
N ASN A 167 -16.42 7.95 -0.09
CA ASN A 167 -16.37 8.45 -1.46
C ASN A 167 -15.15 9.37 -1.67
N PHE A 168 -14.94 10.32 -0.76
CA PHE A 168 -13.83 11.27 -0.84
C PHE A 168 -12.47 10.58 -0.73
N MET A 169 -12.27 9.68 0.23
CA MET A 169 -10.97 9.00 0.37
C MET A 169 -10.67 8.08 -0.83
N ASN A 170 -11.68 7.41 -1.39
CA ASN A 170 -11.48 6.63 -2.61
C ASN A 170 -11.16 7.53 -3.81
N TYR A 171 -11.81 8.69 -3.94
CA TYR A 171 -11.46 9.70 -4.94
C TYR A 171 -10.03 10.23 -4.73
N GLN A 172 -9.64 10.56 -3.50
CA GLN A 172 -8.31 11.04 -3.15
C GLN A 172 -7.22 10.05 -3.57
N LEU A 173 -7.38 8.77 -3.20
CA LEU A 173 -6.39 7.73 -3.49
C LEU A 173 -6.33 7.31 -4.96
N THR A 174 -7.40 7.53 -5.75
CA THR A 174 -7.45 7.10 -7.15
C THR A 174 -7.22 8.24 -8.15
N GLN A 175 -7.57 9.48 -7.80
CA GLN A 175 -7.52 10.64 -8.68
C GLN A 175 -6.58 11.73 -8.17
N GLN A 176 -6.66 12.11 -6.89
CA GLN A 176 -5.82 13.17 -6.32
C GLN A 176 -4.36 12.72 -6.11
N MET A 177 -4.16 11.43 -5.87
CA MET A 177 -2.87 10.80 -5.57
C MET A 177 -2.65 9.56 -6.44
N PRO A 178 -2.56 9.69 -7.77
CA PRO A 178 -2.40 8.53 -8.67
C PRO A 178 -1.15 7.69 -8.35
N GLU A 179 -0.08 8.32 -7.85
CA GLU A 179 1.16 7.67 -7.43
C GLU A 179 0.96 6.65 -6.29
N TYR A 180 -0.13 6.76 -5.52
CA TYR A 180 -0.42 5.82 -4.43
C TYR A 180 -0.45 4.37 -4.90
N PHE A 181 -0.98 4.12 -6.10
CA PHE A 181 -1.02 2.78 -6.69
C PHE A 181 0.39 2.26 -6.97
N ASP A 182 1.21 3.04 -7.67
CA ASP A 182 2.58 2.66 -8.04
C ASP A 182 3.46 2.44 -6.80
N GLU A 183 3.33 3.29 -5.78
CA GLU A 183 4.05 3.16 -4.51
C GLU A 183 3.60 1.93 -3.72
N THR A 184 2.30 1.60 -3.76
CA THR A 184 1.78 0.36 -3.16
C THR A 184 2.28 -0.88 -3.91
N GLU A 185 2.32 -0.86 -5.25
CA GLU A 185 2.88 -1.94 -6.07
C GLU A 185 4.37 -2.18 -5.76
N ARG A 186 5.15 -1.10 -5.69
CA ARG A 186 6.58 -1.14 -5.33
C ARG A 186 6.78 -1.73 -3.94
N MET A 187 5.98 -1.30 -2.96
CA MET A 187 6.00 -1.85 -1.61
C MET A 187 5.66 -3.35 -1.61
N LEU A 188 4.61 -3.77 -2.33
CA LEU A 188 4.19 -5.18 -2.39
C LEU A 188 5.20 -6.10 -3.07
N PHE A 189 6.04 -5.60 -3.97
CA PHE A 189 7.15 -6.36 -4.54
C PHE A 189 8.30 -6.53 -3.54
N ASN A 190 8.65 -5.46 -2.80
CA ASN A 190 9.76 -5.46 -1.85
C ASN A 190 9.44 -6.22 -0.56
N LEU A 191 8.19 -6.14 -0.08
CA LEU A 191 7.73 -6.76 1.15
C LEU A 191 8.01 -8.27 1.24
N PRO A 192 7.66 -9.12 0.26
CA PRO A 192 7.94 -10.55 0.33
C PRO A 192 9.45 -10.84 0.21
N VAL A 193 10.25 -9.98 -0.40
CA VAL A 193 11.70 -10.18 -0.55
C VAL A 193 12.41 -9.91 0.77
N PHE A 194 12.17 -8.73 1.35
CA PHE A 194 12.84 -8.26 2.56
C PHE A 194 12.17 -8.72 3.87
N GLY A 195 10.85 -8.87 3.86
CA GLY A 195 10.04 -9.20 5.03
C GLY A 195 9.40 -7.99 5.72
N SER A 196 9.95 -6.81 5.49
CA SER A 196 9.46 -5.52 6.00
C SER A 196 9.44 -4.49 4.88
N ALA A 197 8.42 -3.66 4.88
CA ALA A 197 8.31 -2.49 4.02
C ALA A 197 7.65 -1.35 4.80
N PHE A 198 8.02 -0.11 4.48
CA PHE A 198 7.50 1.08 5.14
C PHE A 198 6.81 1.99 4.14
N LYS A 199 5.71 2.61 4.56
CA LYS A 199 5.09 3.72 3.83
C LYS A 199 5.00 4.93 4.73
N LYS A 200 5.41 6.08 4.24
CA LYS A 200 5.28 7.37 4.93
C LYS A 200 4.07 8.09 4.38
N THR A 201 3.23 8.61 5.26
CA THR A 201 2.09 9.44 4.89
C THR A 201 2.30 10.80 5.55
N TYR A 202 2.41 11.85 4.75
CA TYR A 202 2.64 13.22 5.21
C TYR A 202 1.93 14.22 4.32
N TYR A 203 1.79 15.46 4.80
CA TYR A 203 1.30 16.57 3.99
C TYR A 203 2.49 17.27 3.34
N ASP A 204 2.50 17.33 2.01
CA ASP A 204 3.55 18.04 1.27
C ASP A 204 3.13 19.50 1.07
N LEU A 205 3.90 20.43 1.64
CA LEU A 205 3.67 21.88 1.52
C LEU A 205 3.96 22.40 0.12
N THR A 206 4.86 21.76 -0.63
CA THR A 206 5.21 22.17 -2.01
C THR A 206 4.09 21.80 -2.98
N LEU A 207 3.42 20.66 -2.76
CA LEU A 207 2.30 20.18 -3.57
C LEU A 207 0.92 20.53 -3.01
N GLU A 208 0.86 21.11 -1.80
CA GLU A 208 -0.36 21.44 -1.05
C GLU A 208 -1.36 20.28 -0.93
N ARG A 209 -0.86 19.05 -0.81
CA ARG A 209 -1.68 17.83 -0.73
C ARG A 209 -1.01 16.73 0.09
N PRO A 210 -1.78 15.78 0.64
CA PRO A 210 -1.20 14.58 1.25
C PRO A 210 -0.46 13.75 0.19
N VAL A 211 0.68 13.19 0.60
CA VAL A 211 1.51 12.29 -0.20
C VAL A 211 1.76 11.02 0.61
N VAL A 212 1.74 9.89 -0.10
CA VAL A 212 2.06 8.59 0.45
C VAL A 212 3.21 8.00 -0.36
N GLU A 213 4.33 7.78 0.30
CA GLU A 213 5.58 7.34 -0.34
C GLU A 213 6.04 6.01 0.26
N PHE A 214 6.44 5.05 -0.60
CA PHE A 214 7.14 3.85 -0.15
C PHE A 214 8.56 4.22 0.23
N VAL A 215 8.93 3.89 1.46
CA VAL A 215 10.29 4.09 1.97
C VAL A 215 11.05 2.77 1.83
N PRO A 216 12.08 2.72 0.96
CA PRO A 216 12.93 1.55 0.82
C PRO A 216 13.56 1.16 2.14
N ILE A 217 13.73 -0.15 2.34
CA ILE A 217 14.22 -0.71 3.59
C ILE A 217 15.64 -0.19 3.92
N ASP A 218 16.47 0.05 2.91
CA ASP A 218 17.84 0.60 3.02
C ASP A 218 17.89 2.06 3.50
N ASN A 219 16.77 2.78 3.42
CA ASN A 219 16.65 4.17 3.85
C ASN A 219 15.95 4.33 5.20
N PHE A 220 15.62 3.25 5.91
CA PHE A 220 14.90 3.31 7.18
C PHE A 220 15.58 2.48 8.27
N TYR A 221 16.00 3.15 9.34
CA TYR A 221 16.78 2.59 10.44
C TYR A 221 15.99 2.72 11.74
N VAL A 222 15.98 1.64 12.52
CA VAL A 222 15.27 1.57 13.80
C VAL A 222 16.14 0.79 14.78
N SER A 223 16.14 1.22 16.03
CA SER A 223 16.75 0.46 17.10
C SER A 223 16.18 -0.97 17.17
N TYR A 224 17.07 -1.97 17.13
CA TYR A 224 16.67 -3.38 17.07
C TYR A 224 15.88 -3.85 18.31
N ASN A 225 15.97 -3.11 19.41
CA ASN A 225 15.27 -3.40 20.67
C ASN A 225 13.77 -3.09 20.61
N ALA A 226 13.31 -2.32 19.63
CA ALA A 226 11.91 -1.93 19.51
C ALA A 226 11.02 -3.06 18.99
N SER A 227 9.85 -3.25 19.61
CA SER A 227 8.84 -4.20 19.11
C SER A 227 8.05 -3.62 17.95
N ASP A 228 7.73 -2.33 18.01
CA ASP A 228 6.82 -1.64 17.10
C ASP A 228 7.20 -0.15 17.02
N LEU A 229 6.79 0.54 15.96
CA LEU A 229 7.09 1.97 15.77
C LEU A 229 6.56 2.86 16.89
N LYS A 230 5.45 2.47 17.55
CA LYS A 230 4.89 3.20 18.70
C LYS A 230 5.79 3.15 19.93
N ASN A 231 6.44 2.00 20.15
CA ASN A 231 7.30 1.76 21.31
C ASN A 231 8.78 2.02 21.00
N ALA A 232 9.13 2.34 19.76
CA ALA A 232 10.48 2.69 19.38
C ALA A 232 10.85 4.04 19.97
N ASP A 233 11.93 4.05 20.77
CA ASP A 233 12.52 5.26 21.35
C ASP A 233 12.87 6.23 20.21
N HIS A 234 13.61 5.73 19.22
CA HIS A 234 13.93 6.47 18.02
C HIS A 234 13.88 5.63 16.73
N TYR A 235 13.75 6.33 15.61
CA TYR A 235 13.96 5.78 14.25
C TYR A 235 14.31 6.90 13.27
N THR A 236 15.08 6.55 12.24
CA THR A 236 15.62 7.50 11.25
C THR A 236 15.25 7.09 9.83
N GLN A 237 14.70 8.03 9.06
CA GLN A 237 14.60 7.94 7.61
C GLN A 237 15.73 8.74 6.96
N VAL A 238 16.46 8.11 6.04
CA VAL A 238 17.42 8.78 5.16
C VAL A 238 16.69 9.28 3.92
N ILE A 239 16.79 10.57 3.63
CA ILE A 239 16.13 11.24 2.51
C ILE A 239 17.21 11.89 1.65
N TYR A 240 17.23 11.56 0.37
CA TYR A 240 18.12 12.20 -0.59
C TYR A 240 17.37 13.34 -1.29
N ARG A 241 17.92 14.55 -1.26
CA ARG A 241 17.33 15.73 -1.92
C ARG A 241 18.33 16.37 -2.87
N THR A 242 17.85 16.73 -4.06
CA THR A 242 18.64 17.56 -4.97
C THR A 242 18.76 18.97 -4.39
N PRO A 243 19.83 19.73 -4.72
CA PRO A 243 19.99 21.10 -4.22
C PRO A 243 18.81 22.02 -4.58
N ASN A 244 18.19 21.80 -5.74
CA ASN A 244 17.05 22.59 -6.18
C ASN A 244 15.76 22.23 -5.40
N ASP A 245 15.56 20.93 -5.11
CA ASP A 245 14.38 20.51 -4.36
C ASP A 245 14.49 20.90 -2.88
N LEU A 246 15.69 20.82 -2.29
CA LEU A 246 15.93 21.32 -0.95
C LEU A 246 15.62 22.82 -0.84
N LYS A 247 16.01 23.62 -1.83
CA LYS A 247 15.67 25.06 -1.87
C LYS A 247 14.17 25.30 -1.97
N LYS A 248 13.43 24.50 -2.75
CA LYS A 248 11.96 24.58 -2.79
C LYS A 248 11.35 24.23 -1.44
N ASP A 249 11.84 23.18 -0.79
CA ASP A 249 11.37 22.74 0.53
C ASP A 249 11.62 23.83 1.59
N ILE A 250 12.76 24.53 1.53
CA ILE A 250 13.05 25.70 2.38
C ILE A 250 12.10 26.85 2.06
N MET A 251 11.89 27.19 0.78
CA MET A 251 10.97 28.25 0.36
C MET A 251 9.51 27.96 0.75
N ALA A 252 9.11 26.70 0.76
CA ALA A 252 7.79 26.25 1.21
C ALA A 252 7.63 26.27 2.75
N GLY A 253 8.70 26.56 3.50
CA GLY A 253 8.70 26.58 4.96
C GLY A 253 8.77 25.19 5.61
N MET A 254 9.10 24.14 4.85
CA MET A 254 9.30 22.79 5.38
C MET A 254 10.59 22.70 6.21
N TYR A 255 11.65 23.36 5.74
CA TYR A 255 12.95 23.45 6.39
C TYR A 255 13.34 24.90 6.69
N ALA A 256 14.07 25.12 7.77
CA ALA A 256 14.74 26.39 8.04
C ALA A 256 15.95 26.56 7.12
N LEU A 257 16.25 27.81 6.78
CA LEU A 257 17.54 28.18 6.23
C LEU A 257 18.53 28.29 7.39
N PRO A 258 19.66 27.57 7.39
CA PRO A 258 20.72 27.78 8.38
C PRO A 258 21.22 29.24 8.36
N GLU A 259 21.55 29.82 9.51
CA GLU A 259 22.00 31.22 9.63
C GLU A 259 23.32 31.47 8.87
N ASP A 260 24.23 30.49 8.92
CA ASP A 260 25.31 30.38 7.96
C ASP A 260 24.71 29.85 6.64
N ASP A 261 24.55 30.73 5.64
CA ASP A 261 24.15 30.43 4.24
C ASP A 261 25.04 29.37 3.53
N ASN A 262 25.92 28.71 4.30
CA ASN A 262 26.66 27.48 4.00
C ASN A 262 25.74 26.24 4.08
N LEU A 263 24.68 26.20 3.27
CA LEU A 263 24.29 24.91 2.70
C LEU A 263 25.53 24.45 1.91
N MET A 264 26.35 23.59 2.53
CA MET A 264 27.61 23.11 1.95
C MET A 264 27.36 22.59 0.53
N GLU A 265 28.38 22.68 -0.32
CA GLU A 265 28.29 22.08 -1.66
C GLU A 265 27.78 20.64 -1.53
N PRO A 266 26.77 20.25 -2.32
CA PRO A 266 26.16 18.95 -2.19
C PRO A 266 27.24 17.87 -2.33
N SER A 267 27.19 16.87 -1.47
CA SER A 267 28.20 15.82 -1.41
C SER A 267 27.92 14.74 -2.47
N GLU A 268 28.95 13.96 -2.79
CA GLU A 268 28.75 12.71 -3.52
C GLU A 268 28.01 11.73 -2.61
N VAL A 269 26.80 11.32 -3.04
CA VAL A 269 25.99 10.37 -2.29
C VAL A 269 26.78 9.08 -2.11
N THR A 270 26.94 8.65 -0.85
CA THR A 270 27.53 7.36 -0.53
C THR A 270 26.39 6.35 -0.29
N PRO A 271 25.92 5.63 -1.32
CA PRO A 271 24.82 4.69 -1.16
C PRO A 271 25.21 3.55 -0.21
N SER A 272 24.22 2.99 0.48
CA SER A 272 24.37 1.78 1.29
C SER A 272 24.90 0.60 0.46
N THR A 273 25.58 -0.34 1.11
CA THR A 273 26.12 -1.54 0.44
C THR A 273 25.00 -2.34 -0.23
N LEU A 274 23.84 -2.42 0.42
CA LEU A 274 22.65 -3.05 -0.11
C LEU A 274 22.17 -2.38 -1.41
N ARG A 275 22.11 -1.04 -1.45
CA ARG A 275 21.70 -0.29 -2.63
C ARG A 275 22.68 -0.47 -3.80
N GLN A 276 23.98 -0.40 -3.52
CA GLN A 276 25.02 -0.69 -4.53
C GLN A 276 24.86 -2.09 -5.13
N LYS A 277 24.55 -3.08 -4.30
CA LYS A 277 24.31 -4.45 -4.76
C LYS A 277 23.06 -4.53 -5.64
N MET A 278 21.97 -3.89 -5.24
CA MET A 278 20.74 -3.82 -6.04
C MET A 278 20.98 -3.19 -7.41
N ASP A 279 21.64 -2.03 -7.44
CA ASP A 279 21.98 -1.32 -8.67
C ASP A 279 22.86 -2.20 -9.59
N SER A 280 23.85 -2.90 -9.02
CA SER A 280 24.73 -3.81 -9.76
C SER A 280 23.99 -5.00 -10.42
N ILE A 281 22.90 -5.46 -9.80
CA ILE A 281 22.08 -6.58 -10.29
C ILE A 281 21.11 -6.11 -11.36
N LEU A 282 20.51 -4.94 -11.17
CA LEU A 282 19.64 -4.31 -12.15
C LEU A 282 20.43 -3.75 -13.36
N GLY A 283 21.76 -3.72 -13.27
CA GLY A 283 22.63 -3.17 -14.32
C GLY A 283 22.59 -1.64 -14.36
N ILE A 284 22.20 -1.01 -13.26
CA ILE A 284 22.17 0.44 -13.11
C ILE A 284 23.56 0.86 -12.62
N GLN A 285 24.18 1.79 -13.34
CA GLN A 285 25.38 2.49 -12.89
C GLN A 285 25.01 3.96 -12.74
N PRO A 286 24.45 4.35 -11.58
CA PRO A 286 24.15 5.75 -11.32
C PRO A 286 25.47 6.53 -11.25
N ASP A 287 25.55 7.61 -12.03
CA ASP A 287 26.67 8.55 -11.95
C ASP A 287 26.43 9.51 -10.77
N TYR A 288 26.83 9.08 -9.58
CA TYR A 288 26.74 9.88 -8.35
C TYR A 288 27.64 11.12 -8.39
N SER A 289 28.66 11.15 -9.26
CA SER A 289 29.59 12.28 -9.37
C SER A 289 28.98 13.48 -10.12
N GLN A 290 28.07 13.23 -11.06
CA GLN A 290 27.44 14.28 -11.85
C GLN A 290 26.15 14.85 -11.24
N ASN A 291 25.60 14.19 -10.22
CA ASN A 291 24.37 14.62 -9.55
C ASN A 291 24.58 14.61 -8.03
N PRO A 292 25.25 15.62 -7.48
CA PRO A 292 25.45 15.71 -6.05
C PRO A 292 24.11 15.99 -5.36
N GLN A 293 23.91 15.37 -4.19
CA GLN A 293 22.64 15.45 -3.42
C GLN A 293 22.96 15.68 -1.95
N HIS A 294 22.01 16.26 -1.22
CA HIS A 294 22.06 16.36 0.24
C HIS A 294 21.45 15.11 0.86
N THR A 295 22.11 14.58 1.89
CA THR A 295 21.64 13.43 2.66
C THR A 295 21.01 13.91 3.96
N LEU A 296 19.69 13.97 3.99
CA LEU A 296 18.94 14.41 5.15
C LEU A 296 18.55 13.21 6.02
N LEU A 297 18.71 13.35 7.32
CA LEU A 297 18.28 12.41 8.33
C LEU A 297 17.03 12.96 9.00
N GLU A 298 15.87 12.37 8.70
CA GLU A 298 14.65 12.63 9.46
C GLU A 298 14.56 11.64 10.63
N HIS A 299 14.78 12.16 11.82
CA HIS A 299 14.92 11.40 13.04
C HIS A 299 13.76 11.68 14.00
N HIS A 300 13.06 10.63 14.43
CA HIS A 300 11.91 10.70 15.33
C HIS A 300 12.34 10.20 16.70
N CYS A 301 12.53 11.08 17.68
CA CYS A 301 13.04 10.72 19.00
C CYS A 301 12.28 11.43 20.14
N TYR A 302 12.70 11.16 21.37
CA TYR A 302 12.22 11.87 22.56
C TYR A 302 13.31 12.81 23.06
N LEU A 303 13.07 14.12 23.00
CA LEU A 303 14.02 15.14 23.50
C LEU A 303 13.48 15.89 24.70
N LYS A 304 14.42 16.43 25.47
CA LYS A 304 14.17 17.43 26.52
C LYS A 304 14.73 18.75 26.02
N ILE A 305 13.85 19.61 25.51
CA ILE A 305 14.22 20.96 25.09
C ILE A 305 13.73 21.91 26.18
N GLU A 306 14.63 22.77 26.68
CA GLU A 306 14.26 23.78 27.67
C GLU A 306 13.40 24.86 27.00
N HIS A 307 12.09 24.83 27.23
CA HIS A 307 11.23 25.92 26.76
C HIS A 307 11.18 27.04 27.79
N ARG A 308 11.60 28.25 27.37
CA ARG A 308 11.13 29.50 27.97
C ARG A 308 9.62 29.60 27.72
N GLY A 309 8.79 29.53 28.76
CA GLY A 309 7.45 30.09 28.69
C GLY A 309 6.32 29.27 29.31
N GLU A 310 5.81 28.23 28.64
CA GLU A 310 4.44 27.77 28.95
C GLU A 310 4.26 26.25 29.04
N GLU A 311 5.23 25.46 28.57
CA GLU A 311 5.20 24.00 28.70
C GLU A 311 6.06 23.57 29.91
N GLY A 312 5.55 23.79 31.12
CA GLY A 312 6.16 23.25 32.34
C GLY A 312 6.38 21.73 32.22
N CYS A 313 7.39 21.18 32.91
CA CYS A 313 7.63 19.74 32.77
C CYS A 313 6.36 18.94 33.13
N PRO A 314 6.07 17.83 32.44
CA PRO A 314 4.87 17.02 32.70
C PRO A 314 4.82 16.41 34.11
N CYS A 315 5.91 16.53 34.87
CA CYS A 315 6.09 15.95 36.17
C CYS A 315 5.34 16.79 37.23
N PRO A 316 4.33 16.24 37.92
CA PRO A 316 3.59 16.95 38.98
C PRO A 316 4.45 17.30 40.22
N MET A 317 5.74 16.95 40.20
CA MET A 317 6.69 17.16 41.30
C MET A 317 7.67 18.32 41.04
N CYS A 318 7.70 18.86 39.81
CA CYS A 318 8.61 19.93 39.42
C CYS A 318 7.79 21.20 39.27
N GLY A 319 7.88 22.09 40.26
CA GLY A 319 7.63 23.51 40.00
C GLY A 319 8.77 24.10 39.17
N GLU A 320 8.92 25.42 39.20
CA GLU A 320 9.94 26.25 38.54
C GLU A 320 11.42 25.95 38.95
N LYS A 321 11.82 24.69 39.16
CA LYS A 321 13.21 24.32 39.45
C LYS A 321 13.86 23.63 38.26
N GLU A 322 15.14 23.97 38.07
CA GLU A 322 16.06 23.55 37.01
C GLU A 322 15.81 22.13 36.48
N ILE A 323 15.66 22.06 35.16
CA ILE A 323 15.17 20.94 34.36
C ILE A 323 16.10 19.72 34.45
N ASP A 324 17.39 19.94 34.74
CA ASP A 324 18.44 18.92 34.77
C ASP A 324 18.28 17.83 35.84
N ASN A 325 17.62 18.13 36.96
CA ASN A 325 17.44 17.18 38.08
C ASN A 325 16.00 16.69 38.25
N CYS A 326 15.09 16.99 37.32
CA CYS A 326 13.74 16.47 37.39
C CYS A 326 13.54 15.18 36.61
N LEU A 327 12.56 14.39 37.06
CA LEU A 327 12.05 13.21 36.37
C LEU A 327 11.27 13.59 35.09
N CYS A 328 11.66 14.68 34.42
CA CYS A 328 11.10 15.18 33.17
C CYS A 328 11.21 14.07 32.13
N VAL A 329 10.07 13.59 31.66
CA VAL A 329 9.98 12.66 30.53
C VAL A 329 10.26 13.46 29.26
N GLY A 330 11.08 12.93 28.36
CA GLY A 330 11.31 13.55 27.05
C GLY A 330 10.02 13.57 26.22
N LEU A 331 9.80 14.65 25.49
CA LEU A 331 8.64 14.79 24.60
C LEU A 331 9.00 14.34 23.19
N PRO A 332 8.03 13.84 22.39
CA PRO A 332 8.33 13.31 21.07
C PRO A 332 8.55 14.45 20.05
N TYR A 333 9.69 14.46 19.37
CA TYR A 333 10.01 15.44 18.31
C TYR A 333 10.37 14.74 17.00
N VAL A 334 10.15 15.45 15.89
CA VAL A 334 10.70 15.11 14.57
C VAL A 334 11.78 16.11 14.25
N ILE A 335 12.98 15.61 13.96
CA ILE A 335 14.17 16.41 13.69
C ILE A 335 14.64 16.08 12.29
N THR A 336 14.99 17.09 11.50
CA THR A 336 15.67 16.88 10.22
C THR A 336 17.07 17.49 10.30
N VAL A 337 18.09 16.66 10.12
CA VAL A 337 19.50 17.08 10.12
C VAL A 337 20.10 16.78 8.75
N ASP A 338 20.89 17.69 8.21
CA ASP A 338 21.74 17.38 7.05
C ASP A 338 23.03 16.70 7.52
N GLN A 339 23.28 15.47 7.07
CA GLN A 339 24.35 14.62 7.59
C GLN A 339 25.74 15.23 7.34
N ASP A 340 25.94 15.85 6.18
CA ASP A 340 27.26 16.34 5.75
C ASP A 340 27.61 17.67 6.42
N SER A 341 26.66 18.59 6.48
CA SER A 341 26.85 19.90 7.11
C SER A 341 26.65 19.89 8.62
N LYS A 342 26.03 18.83 9.17
CA LYS A 342 25.57 18.74 10.56
C LYS A 342 24.61 19.87 10.96
N SER A 343 23.99 20.53 9.99
CA SER A 343 23.01 21.59 10.25
C SER A 343 21.64 21.00 10.55
N VAL A 344 20.95 21.55 11.56
CA VAL A 344 19.58 21.18 11.88
C VAL A 344 18.64 22.01 11.02
N LEU A 345 17.92 21.35 10.11
CA LEU A 345 16.99 22.00 9.19
C LEU A 345 15.61 22.17 9.81
N SER A 346 15.14 21.23 10.63
CA SER A 346 13.86 21.38 11.31
C SER A 346 13.78 20.62 12.62
N ILE A 347 13.06 21.20 13.59
CA ILE A 347 12.63 20.54 14.82
C ILE A 347 11.14 20.85 14.99
N ARG A 348 10.30 19.81 14.93
CA ARG A 348 8.84 19.94 15.04
C ARG A 348 8.30 19.05 16.15
N ARG A 349 7.30 19.57 16.88
CA ARG A 349 6.57 18.82 17.91
C ARG A 349 5.81 17.66 17.27
N ASN A 350 5.94 16.46 17.83
CA ASN A 350 5.31 15.25 17.31
C ASN A 350 4.13 14.75 18.17
N TRP A 351 3.30 15.68 18.64
CA TRP A 351 2.07 15.42 19.40
C TRP A 351 1.01 16.47 19.07
N ASN A 352 -0.26 16.17 19.34
CA ASN A 352 -1.34 17.11 19.12
C ASN A 352 -1.40 18.16 20.26
N GLU A 353 -1.67 19.42 19.92
CA GLU A 353 -1.80 20.52 20.89
C GLU A 353 -2.83 20.22 22.00
N ASN A 354 -3.95 19.61 21.64
CA ASN A 354 -5.05 19.29 22.56
C ASN A 354 -4.88 17.95 23.30
N ASP A 355 -3.75 17.24 23.16
CA ASP A 355 -3.53 15.95 23.80
C ASP A 355 -2.84 16.10 25.18
N PRO A 356 -3.53 15.79 26.29
CA PRO A 356 -2.95 15.87 27.63
C PRO A 356 -1.79 14.89 27.87
N LEU A 357 -1.77 13.76 27.14
CA LEU A 357 -0.75 12.71 27.30
C LEU A 357 0.47 12.93 26.40
N LYS A 358 0.38 13.87 25.45
CA LYS A 358 1.42 14.15 24.45
C LYS A 358 1.91 12.86 23.77
N GLU A 359 0.99 12.01 23.29
CA GLU A 359 1.35 10.76 22.63
C GLU A 359 2.09 11.01 21.31
N LYS A 360 3.13 10.20 21.03
CA LYS A 360 3.89 10.23 19.77
C LYS A 360 2.97 9.96 18.58
N LEU A 361 2.90 10.90 17.64
CA LEU A 361 2.21 10.70 16.36
C LEU A 361 3.04 9.82 15.43
N LEU A 362 2.38 8.84 14.83
CA LEU A 362 2.97 7.99 13.80
C LEU A 362 2.71 8.59 12.42
N TRP A 363 3.77 8.66 11.61
CA TRP A 363 3.75 9.08 10.20
C TRP A 363 4.12 7.94 9.25
N PHE A 364 4.71 6.87 9.81
CA PHE A 364 5.11 5.67 9.08
C PHE A 364 4.19 4.50 9.42
N THR A 365 3.87 3.73 8.39
CA THR A 365 3.18 2.45 8.51
C THR A 365 4.16 1.31 8.22
N HIS A 366 4.27 0.35 9.15
CA HIS A 366 5.12 -0.82 8.98
C HIS A 366 4.32 -2.01 8.45
N TYR A 367 4.57 -2.37 7.19
CA TYR A 367 4.07 -3.59 6.58
C TYR A 367 5.01 -4.75 6.89
N ARG A 368 4.48 -5.80 7.52
CA ARG A 368 5.23 -7.02 7.89
C ARG A 368 4.72 -8.23 7.12
N PHE A 369 5.62 -8.92 6.42
CA PHE A 369 5.30 -10.17 5.72
C PHE A 369 5.04 -11.30 6.73
N VAL A 370 6.08 -11.72 7.45
CA VAL A 370 6.01 -12.62 8.60
C VAL A 370 6.73 -11.97 9.78
N PRO A 371 6.11 -11.84 10.96
CA PRO A 371 6.78 -11.25 12.12
C PRO A 371 8.00 -12.11 12.51
N GLY A 372 9.14 -11.45 12.68
CA GLY A 372 10.39 -12.07 13.12
C GLY A 372 10.55 -12.04 14.65
N PHE A 373 11.77 -12.33 15.11
CA PHE A 373 12.13 -12.24 16.53
C PHE A 373 12.45 -10.82 17.01
N GLY A 374 12.66 -9.88 16.08
CA GLY A 374 12.93 -8.47 16.37
C GLY A 374 11.97 -7.55 15.62
N PHE A 375 12.36 -6.30 15.44
CA PHE A 375 11.56 -5.29 14.75
C PHE A 375 11.20 -5.69 13.31
N TYR A 376 12.20 -6.18 12.55
CA TYR A 376 12.07 -6.55 11.14
C TYR A 376 11.37 -7.89 10.94
N GLY A 377 10.58 -7.96 9.87
CA GLY A 377 9.91 -9.17 9.42
C GLY A 377 10.84 -10.09 8.63
N LEU A 378 10.41 -11.35 8.47
CA LEU A 378 11.07 -12.36 7.67
C LEU A 378 10.40 -12.47 6.30
N GLY A 379 11.16 -12.23 5.22
CA GLY A 379 10.75 -12.46 3.82
C GLY A 379 11.23 -13.80 3.23
N TYR A 380 10.97 -14.02 1.94
CA TYR A 380 11.36 -15.20 1.16
C TYR A 380 12.86 -15.42 1.07
N ILE A 381 13.70 -14.38 1.15
CA ILE A 381 15.16 -14.59 1.23
C ILE A 381 15.52 -15.43 2.46
N HIS A 382 14.86 -15.21 3.60
CA HIS A 382 15.10 -16.00 4.81
C HIS A 382 14.57 -17.44 4.69
N PHE A 383 13.37 -17.61 4.13
CA PHE A 383 12.71 -18.91 4.09
C PHE A 383 13.17 -19.80 2.93
N LEU A 384 13.34 -19.22 1.74
CA LEU A 384 13.61 -19.91 0.50
C LEU A 384 15.05 -19.75 0.02
N GLY A 385 15.83 -18.79 0.54
CA GLY A 385 17.20 -18.52 0.09
C GLY A 385 18.08 -19.77 -0.01
N ASN A 386 18.14 -20.58 1.05
CA ASN A 386 18.94 -21.81 1.06
C ASN A 386 18.40 -22.88 0.09
N LEU A 387 17.08 -22.98 -0.07
CA LEU A 387 16.44 -23.92 -1.02
C LEU A 387 16.75 -23.49 -2.45
N THR A 388 16.62 -22.20 -2.77
CA THR A 388 16.93 -21.63 -4.08
C THR A 388 18.41 -21.74 -4.41
N ALA A 389 19.31 -21.51 -3.47
CA ALA A 389 20.74 -21.73 -3.65
C ALA A 389 21.03 -23.20 -3.99
N THR A 390 20.40 -24.14 -3.28
CA THR A 390 20.53 -25.59 -3.53
C THR A 390 19.97 -25.99 -4.90
N SER A 391 18.76 -25.54 -5.25
CA SER A 391 18.16 -25.78 -6.56
C SER A 391 18.99 -25.18 -7.69
N THR A 392 19.54 -23.98 -7.50
CA THR A 392 20.42 -23.31 -8.46
C THR A 392 21.69 -24.11 -8.69
N ALA A 393 22.36 -24.55 -7.61
CA ALA A 393 23.55 -25.38 -7.71
C ALA A 393 23.27 -26.73 -8.41
N ALA A 394 22.17 -27.39 -8.05
CA ALA A 394 21.76 -28.64 -8.69
C ALA A 394 21.43 -28.46 -10.18
N MET A 395 20.72 -27.39 -10.53
CA MET A 395 20.37 -27.05 -11.90
C MET A 395 21.60 -26.78 -12.77
N ARG A 396 22.54 -25.94 -12.30
CA ARG A 396 23.80 -25.66 -12.99
C ARG A 396 24.59 -26.93 -13.24
N ASN A 397 24.77 -27.76 -12.21
CA ASN A 397 25.47 -29.05 -12.33
C ASN A 397 24.82 -30.02 -13.31
N LEU A 398 23.48 -30.07 -13.39
CA LEU A 398 22.77 -30.91 -14.35
C LEU A 398 22.96 -30.43 -15.79
N ILE A 399 22.91 -29.11 -16.01
CA ILE A 399 23.12 -28.49 -17.32
C ILE A 399 24.56 -28.71 -17.78
N ASP A 400 25.53 -28.41 -16.91
CA ASP A 400 26.96 -28.58 -17.20
C ASP A 400 27.30 -30.05 -17.47
N ALA A 401 26.75 -31.00 -16.70
CA ALA A 401 26.92 -32.43 -16.97
C ALA A 401 26.38 -32.84 -18.35
N GLY A 402 25.25 -32.27 -18.77
CA GLY A 402 24.70 -32.47 -20.11
C GLY A 402 25.58 -31.89 -21.21
N GLN A 403 26.15 -30.71 -20.99
CA GLN A 403 27.09 -30.07 -21.91
C GLN A 403 28.35 -30.91 -22.09
N PHE A 404 28.96 -31.39 -21.00
CA PHE A 404 30.15 -32.24 -21.08
C PHE A 404 29.89 -33.63 -21.65
N ALA A 405 28.70 -34.19 -21.45
CA ALA A 405 28.30 -35.45 -22.08
C ALA A 405 28.14 -35.30 -23.60
N THR A 406 27.68 -34.13 -24.07
CA THR A 406 27.47 -33.85 -25.50
C THR A 406 28.76 -33.43 -26.21
N LEU A 407 29.64 -32.70 -25.51
CA LEU A 407 30.92 -32.20 -26.01
C LEU A 407 32.08 -32.74 -25.14
N PRO A 408 32.39 -34.04 -25.23
CA PRO A 408 33.40 -34.65 -24.37
C PRO A 408 34.81 -34.19 -24.76
N GLY A 409 35.51 -33.61 -23.79
CA GLY A 409 36.96 -33.44 -23.84
C GLY A 409 37.72 -34.75 -23.55
N GLY A 410 39.01 -34.79 -23.92
CA GLY A 410 39.84 -35.99 -23.75
C GLY A 410 41.34 -35.72 -23.86
N PHE A 411 42.13 -36.75 -23.58
CA PHE A 411 43.57 -36.74 -23.76
C PHE A 411 43.93 -37.28 -25.14
N LYS A 412 44.90 -36.62 -25.78
CA LYS A 412 45.45 -37.01 -27.09
C LYS A 412 46.92 -37.40 -26.94
N ALA A 413 47.27 -38.61 -27.37
CA ALA A 413 48.63 -39.13 -27.31
C ALA A 413 49.59 -38.34 -28.23
N ARG A 414 50.79 -38.08 -27.72
CA ARG A 414 51.84 -37.34 -28.45
C ARG A 414 52.33 -38.19 -29.64
N GLY A 415 52.04 -37.74 -30.86
CA GLY A 415 52.36 -38.45 -32.10
C GLY A 415 51.17 -38.65 -33.06
N VAL A 416 49.94 -38.42 -32.59
CA VAL A 416 48.76 -38.36 -33.46
C VAL A 416 48.59 -36.93 -33.97
N ARG A 417 48.79 -36.68 -35.27
CA ARG A 417 48.52 -35.38 -35.89
C ARG A 417 47.31 -35.52 -36.80
N VAL A 418 46.28 -34.72 -36.54
CA VAL A 418 45.13 -34.62 -37.46
C VAL A 418 45.57 -33.62 -38.51
N THR A 419 45.56 -34.03 -39.77
CA THR A 419 46.03 -33.21 -40.89
C THR A 419 44.84 -32.47 -41.48
N GLY A 420 44.77 -31.16 -41.29
CA GLY A 420 43.64 -30.30 -41.71
C GLY A 420 43.49 -29.10 -40.76
N GLY A 421 42.98 -27.97 -41.25
CA GLY A 421 42.74 -26.77 -40.43
C GLY A 421 41.65 -26.98 -39.36
N ASP A 422 41.44 -25.98 -38.51
CA ASP A 422 40.45 -25.98 -37.40
C ASP A 422 38.98 -26.02 -37.85
N GLU A 423 38.72 -26.30 -39.14
CA GLU A 423 37.38 -26.38 -39.70
C GLU A 423 36.65 -27.65 -39.22
N PRO A 424 35.35 -27.57 -38.88
CA PRO A 424 34.55 -28.74 -38.52
C PRO A 424 34.51 -29.80 -39.64
N ILE A 425 34.46 -31.09 -39.28
CA ILE A 425 34.32 -32.20 -40.23
C ILE A 425 32.88 -32.21 -40.75
N ALA A 426 32.68 -32.16 -42.07
CA ALA A 426 31.35 -32.19 -42.67
C ALA A 426 30.74 -33.61 -42.65
N PRO A 427 29.41 -33.77 -42.62
CA PRO A 427 28.77 -35.08 -42.68
C PRO A 427 29.19 -35.87 -43.94
N GLY A 428 29.81 -37.04 -43.75
CA GLY A 428 30.32 -37.90 -44.82
C GLY A 428 31.77 -37.62 -45.26
N GLU A 429 32.46 -36.67 -44.65
CA GLU A 429 33.88 -36.37 -44.89
C GLU A 429 34.80 -37.34 -44.12
N PHE A 430 35.79 -37.90 -44.82
CA PHE A 430 36.86 -38.68 -44.20
C PHE A 430 38.14 -37.83 -44.15
N ARG A 431 38.64 -37.53 -42.94
CA ARG A 431 39.92 -36.83 -42.76
C ARG A 431 41.06 -37.79 -42.48
N GLU A 432 42.21 -37.49 -43.07
CA GLU A 432 43.43 -38.24 -42.85
C GLU A 432 44.04 -37.91 -41.48
N VAL A 433 44.52 -38.94 -40.79
CA VAL A 433 45.18 -38.80 -39.49
C VAL A 433 46.52 -39.54 -39.53
N GLU A 434 47.59 -38.84 -39.20
CA GLU A 434 48.93 -39.42 -39.05
C GLU A 434 49.04 -40.05 -37.65
N ALA A 435 48.95 -41.38 -37.57
CA ALA A 435 49.15 -42.14 -36.35
C ALA A 435 50.28 -43.17 -36.52
N THR A 436 51.39 -43.00 -35.79
CA THR A 436 52.54 -43.91 -35.86
C THR A 436 52.33 -45.15 -35.00
N GLY A 437 51.73 -46.20 -35.58
CA GLY A 437 51.71 -47.57 -35.00
C GLY A 437 50.84 -47.77 -33.76
N VAL A 438 50.02 -46.79 -33.37
CA VAL A 438 49.08 -46.89 -32.24
C VAL A 438 47.65 -46.78 -32.76
N ASP A 439 46.76 -47.64 -32.28
CA ASP A 439 45.33 -47.59 -32.61
C ASP A 439 44.75 -46.21 -32.25
N LEU A 440 44.05 -45.57 -33.19
CA LEU A 440 43.43 -44.26 -32.98
C LEU A 440 42.53 -44.22 -31.74
N ASN A 441 41.78 -45.31 -31.51
CA ASN A 441 40.91 -45.49 -30.35
C ASN A 441 41.65 -45.58 -29.00
N LYS A 442 42.93 -45.94 -29.00
CA LYS A 442 43.79 -45.94 -27.79
C LYS A 442 44.57 -44.63 -27.65
N ALA A 443 44.72 -43.88 -28.74
CA ALA A 443 45.46 -42.63 -28.79
C ALA A 443 44.61 -41.41 -28.41
N ILE A 444 43.29 -41.49 -28.53
CA ILE A 444 42.34 -40.48 -28.04
C ILE A 444 41.53 -41.12 -26.91
N ILE A 445 41.73 -40.65 -25.68
CA ILE A 445 41.03 -41.14 -24.49
C ILE A 445 40.08 -40.04 -24.03
N ASN A 446 38.77 -40.26 -24.16
CA ASN A 446 37.77 -39.33 -23.65
C ASN A 446 37.79 -39.33 -22.12
N LEU A 447 37.62 -38.15 -21.52
CA LEU A 447 37.39 -38.05 -20.09
C LEU A 447 36.03 -38.68 -19.76
N PRO A 448 35.92 -39.44 -18.65
CA PRO A 448 34.67 -40.10 -18.28
C PRO A 448 33.70 -39.10 -17.64
N TYR A 449 33.14 -38.20 -18.44
CA TYR A 449 32.03 -37.36 -18.03
C TYR A 449 30.79 -38.24 -17.85
N LYS A 450 30.06 -38.02 -16.75
CA LYS A 450 28.79 -38.71 -16.51
C LYS A 450 27.66 -37.88 -17.07
N GLU A 451 26.65 -38.56 -17.60
CA GLU A 451 25.37 -37.95 -17.96
C GLU A 451 24.70 -37.30 -16.73
N PRO A 452 23.77 -36.36 -16.92
CA PRO A 452 23.02 -35.74 -15.83
C PRO A 452 22.43 -36.78 -14.87
N SER A 453 22.78 -36.68 -13.59
CA SER A 453 22.37 -37.66 -12.58
C SER A 453 20.85 -37.61 -12.33
N ALA A 454 20.18 -38.75 -12.53
CA ALA A 454 18.76 -38.89 -12.21
C ALA A 454 18.46 -38.64 -10.72
N THR A 455 19.37 -39.02 -9.81
CA THR A 455 19.23 -38.73 -8.38
C THR A 455 19.30 -37.23 -8.10
N LEU A 456 20.20 -36.51 -8.78
CA LEU A 456 20.30 -35.05 -8.63
C LEU A 456 19.07 -34.35 -9.20
N MET A 457 18.53 -34.84 -10.32
CA MET A 457 17.25 -34.35 -10.86
C MET A 457 16.09 -34.58 -9.87
N GLN A 458 16.01 -35.76 -9.24
CA GLN A 458 15.00 -36.04 -8.21
C GLN A 458 15.16 -35.13 -6.98
N MET A 459 16.39 -34.85 -6.56
CA MET A 459 16.67 -33.89 -5.49
C MET A 459 16.25 -32.46 -5.88
N LEU A 460 16.57 -32.02 -7.11
CA LEU A 460 16.13 -30.73 -7.64
C LEU A 460 14.60 -30.63 -7.62
N GLN A 461 13.90 -31.65 -8.12
CA GLN A 461 12.43 -31.71 -8.09
C GLN A 461 11.88 -31.65 -6.66
N PHE A 462 12.50 -32.37 -5.72
CA PHE A 462 12.10 -32.36 -4.32
C PHE A 462 12.26 -30.96 -3.70
N VAL A 463 13.42 -30.31 -3.88
CA VAL A 463 13.71 -28.99 -3.32
C VAL A 463 12.80 -27.93 -3.95
N THR A 464 12.62 -27.95 -5.27
CA THR A 464 11.71 -27.02 -5.96
C THR A 464 10.26 -27.22 -5.53
N THR A 465 9.80 -28.46 -5.38
CA THR A 465 8.44 -28.75 -4.87
C THR A 465 8.27 -28.30 -3.43
N ALA A 466 9.26 -28.54 -2.57
CA ALA A 466 9.22 -28.08 -1.18
C ALA A 466 9.16 -26.54 -1.09
N GLY A 467 9.92 -25.85 -1.95
CA GLY A 467 9.90 -24.40 -2.05
C GLY A 467 8.57 -23.85 -2.58
N GLN A 468 8.03 -24.44 -3.65
CA GLN A 468 6.74 -24.04 -4.23
C GLN A 468 5.59 -24.23 -3.23
N LYS A 469 5.55 -25.35 -2.51
CA LYS A 469 4.54 -25.59 -1.47
C LYS A 469 4.59 -24.56 -0.34
N PHE A 470 5.77 -24.06 -0.01
CA PHE A 470 5.90 -23.02 1.00
C PHE A 470 5.43 -21.65 0.48
N ALA A 471 5.74 -21.32 -0.78
CA ALA A 471 5.39 -20.04 -1.38
C ALA A 471 3.91 -19.94 -1.75
N ASP A 472 3.35 -20.96 -2.42
CA ASP A 472 1.98 -20.95 -2.90
C ASP A 472 1.47 -22.34 -3.34
N GLU A 473 0.48 -22.89 -2.64
CA GLU A 473 -0.23 -24.14 -3.00
C GLU A 473 -1.68 -23.87 -3.46
N THR A 474 -2.11 -22.61 -3.57
CA THR A 474 -3.54 -22.27 -3.78
C THR A 474 -4.07 -22.63 -5.17
N ASP A 475 -3.28 -22.41 -6.22
CA ASP A 475 -3.73 -22.64 -7.59
C ASP A 475 -3.87 -24.14 -7.91
N GLN A 476 -3.04 -24.98 -7.31
CA GLN A 476 -3.08 -26.44 -7.50
C GLN A 476 -4.36 -27.04 -6.91
N VAL A 477 -4.76 -26.61 -5.71
CA VAL A 477 -5.98 -27.06 -5.04
C VAL A 477 -7.24 -26.62 -5.79
N VAL A 478 -7.25 -25.41 -6.40
CA VAL A 478 -8.39 -24.93 -7.20
C VAL A 478 -8.49 -25.65 -8.55
N SER A 479 -7.36 -25.97 -9.18
CA SER A 479 -7.35 -26.80 -10.39
C SER A 479 -7.91 -28.20 -10.11
N ASP A 480 -7.47 -28.81 -9.01
CA ASP A 480 -7.90 -30.15 -8.60
C ASP A 480 -9.33 -30.15 -8.02
N ALA A 481 -9.82 -29.02 -7.50
CA ALA A 481 -11.17 -28.84 -6.97
C ALA A 481 -12.28 -29.13 -8.00
N SER A 482 -12.00 -28.97 -9.30
CA SER A 482 -12.93 -29.38 -10.36
C SER A 482 -13.24 -30.89 -10.33
N ASN A 483 -12.36 -31.71 -9.73
CA ASN A 483 -12.48 -33.16 -9.60
C ASN A 483 -12.83 -33.65 -8.17
N TYR A 484 -12.90 -32.77 -7.16
CA TYR A 484 -13.13 -33.18 -5.76
C TYR A 484 -14.50 -32.72 -5.22
N GLY A 485 -15.45 -33.66 -5.21
CA GLY A 485 -16.48 -33.81 -4.16
C GLY A 485 -17.54 -32.71 -3.99
N PRO A 486 -18.36 -32.78 -2.92
CA PRO A 486 -19.32 -31.74 -2.56
C PRO A 486 -18.62 -30.40 -2.28
N VAL A 487 -19.26 -29.28 -2.64
CA VAL A 487 -18.76 -27.90 -2.48
C VAL A 487 -18.15 -27.62 -1.10
N GLY A 488 -18.71 -28.21 -0.03
CA GLY A 488 -18.17 -28.08 1.33
C GLY A 488 -16.76 -28.67 1.54
N THR A 489 -16.46 -29.82 0.90
CA THR A 489 -15.11 -30.42 0.95
C THR A 489 -14.10 -29.59 0.16
N THR A 490 -14.54 -29.02 -0.96
CA THR A 490 -13.76 -28.10 -1.78
C THR A 490 -13.41 -26.83 -1.02
N ILE A 491 -14.38 -26.22 -0.33
CA ILE A 491 -14.17 -25.05 0.52
C ILE A 491 -13.19 -25.38 1.65
N ALA A 492 -13.30 -26.53 2.30
CA ALA A 492 -12.40 -26.93 3.38
C ALA A 492 -10.94 -27.10 2.90
N LEU A 493 -10.73 -27.68 1.72
CA LEU A 493 -9.40 -27.81 1.11
C LEU A 493 -8.82 -26.44 0.72
N ILE A 494 -9.64 -25.59 0.10
CA ILE A 494 -9.29 -24.21 -0.23
C ILE A 494 -8.93 -23.41 1.04
N GLU A 495 -9.71 -23.55 2.11
CA GLU A 495 -9.44 -22.87 3.38
C GLU A 495 -8.12 -23.34 4.00
N GLN A 496 -7.85 -24.65 4.00
CA GLN A 496 -6.60 -25.20 4.54
C GLN A 496 -5.36 -24.70 3.78
N SER A 497 -5.40 -24.67 2.45
CA SER A 497 -4.27 -24.20 1.63
C SER A 497 -4.05 -22.69 1.74
N MET A 498 -5.11 -21.91 1.98
CA MET A 498 -5.03 -20.46 2.07
C MET A 498 -4.65 -19.90 3.46
N LYS A 499 -4.54 -20.72 4.52
CA LYS A 499 -4.31 -20.21 5.90
C LYS A 499 -3.05 -19.35 6.02
N PHE A 500 -1.95 -19.75 5.37
CA PHE A 500 -0.71 -18.98 5.38
C PHE A 500 -0.90 -17.62 4.73
N PHE A 501 -1.48 -17.60 3.52
CA PHE A 501 -1.73 -16.40 2.74
C PHE A 501 -2.76 -15.46 3.40
N SER A 502 -3.84 -16.01 3.97
CA SER A 502 -4.82 -15.27 4.77
C SER A 502 -4.17 -14.61 6.00
N GLY A 503 -3.23 -15.29 6.65
CA GLY A 503 -2.45 -14.72 7.74
C GLY A 503 -1.63 -13.49 7.31
N ILE A 504 -1.00 -13.55 6.12
CA ILE A 504 -0.27 -12.40 5.55
C ILE A 504 -1.24 -11.29 5.16
N HIS A 505 -2.31 -11.60 4.43
CA HIS A 505 -3.35 -10.62 4.03
C HIS A 505 -3.97 -9.92 5.24
N LYS A 506 -4.17 -10.62 6.36
CA LYS A 506 -4.66 -10.01 7.60
C LYS A 506 -3.71 -8.96 8.16
N ARG A 507 -2.39 -9.19 8.05
CA ARG A 507 -1.37 -8.21 8.46
C ARG A 507 -1.33 -7.02 7.51
N LEU A 508 -1.44 -7.25 6.20
CA LEU A 508 -1.53 -6.18 5.20
C LEU A 508 -2.77 -5.32 5.44
N HIS A 509 -3.92 -5.95 5.65
CA HIS A 509 -5.17 -5.27 5.99
C HIS A 509 -5.02 -4.42 7.27
N TYR A 510 -4.40 -4.97 8.32
CA TYR A 510 -4.16 -4.22 9.55
C TYR A 510 -3.22 -3.03 9.33
N SER A 511 -2.15 -3.21 8.55
CA SER A 511 -1.19 -2.14 8.25
C SER A 511 -1.83 -1.05 7.38
N GLN A 512 -2.56 -1.44 6.33
CA GLN A 512 -3.31 -0.52 5.48
C GLN A 512 -4.37 0.25 6.26
N ARG A 513 -5.01 -0.36 7.26
CA ARG A 513 -5.90 0.36 8.17
C ARG A 513 -5.17 1.48 8.91
N GLN A 514 -3.99 1.22 9.46
CA GLN A 514 -3.18 2.25 10.14
C GLN A 514 -2.80 3.38 9.17
N GLU A 515 -2.41 3.04 7.94
CA GLU A 515 -2.08 4.01 6.90
C GLU A 515 -3.28 4.92 6.57
N LEU A 516 -4.46 4.34 6.34
CA LEU A 516 -5.67 5.10 6.07
C LEU A 516 -6.09 5.99 7.26
N GLN A 517 -5.81 5.55 8.49
CA GLN A 517 -6.04 6.36 9.69
C GLN A 517 -5.08 7.55 9.76
N ILE A 518 -3.81 7.39 9.38
CA ILE A 518 -2.86 8.51 9.29
C ILE A 518 -3.32 9.51 8.21
N LEU A 519 -3.74 9.01 7.05
CA LEU A 519 -4.28 9.85 5.98
C LEU A 519 -5.54 10.61 6.42
N SER A 520 -6.44 9.94 7.14
CA SER A 520 -7.62 10.56 7.73
C SER A 520 -7.27 11.68 8.71
N ARG A 521 -6.22 11.49 9.52
CA ARG A 521 -5.72 12.53 10.44
C ARG A 521 -5.21 13.73 9.66
N ILE A 522 -4.40 13.51 8.63
CA ILE A 522 -3.88 14.58 7.76
C ILE A 522 -5.01 15.34 7.07
N ASN A 523 -6.04 14.64 6.59
CA ASN A 523 -7.24 15.27 6.05
C ASN A 523 -7.96 16.09 7.14
N TYR A 524 -8.07 15.59 8.37
CA TYR A 524 -8.62 16.37 9.47
C TYR A 524 -7.81 17.63 9.79
N ASP A 525 -6.49 17.62 9.64
CA ASP A 525 -5.64 18.76 10.01
C ASP A 525 -5.62 19.83 8.91
N PHE A 526 -5.44 19.42 7.64
CA PHE A 526 -5.13 20.30 6.52
C PHE A 526 -6.29 20.57 5.53
N LEU A 527 -7.38 19.80 5.57
CA LEU A 527 -8.50 20.04 4.66
C LEU A 527 -9.19 21.39 4.97
N PRO A 528 -9.58 22.16 3.93
CA PRO A 528 -10.47 23.31 4.11
C PRO A 528 -11.80 22.94 4.79
N ASP A 529 -12.48 23.92 5.37
CA ASP A 529 -13.77 23.71 6.06
C ASP A 529 -14.80 22.97 5.17
N GLU A 530 -14.82 23.32 3.89
CA GLU A 530 -15.60 22.65 2.85
C GLU A 530 -14.74 22.45 1.60
N TYR A 531 -14.69 21.22 1.10
CA TYR A 531 -14.00 20.89 -0.14
C TYR A 531 -14.97 20.22 -1.12
N PRO A 532 -15.24 20.85 -2.28
CA PRO A 532 -16.06 20.25 -3.32
C PRO A 532 -15.27 19.19 -4.10
N TYR A 533 -15.88 18.04 -4.36
CA TYR A 533 -15.29 16.99 -5.19
C TYR A 533 -16.36 16.30 -6.04
N ASP A 534 -16.01 16.03 -7.29
CA ASP A 534 -16.93 15.43 -8.25
C ASP A 534 -16.54 13.98 -8.52
N ILE A 535 -17.48 13.06 -8.28
CA ILE A 535 -17.35 11.65 -8.62
C ILE A 535 -18.38 11.35 -9.73
N PRO A 536 -18.12 10.39 -10.64
CA PRO A 536 -19.14 9.94 -11.58
C PRO A 536 -20.50 9.71 -10.90
N LEU A 537 -21.51 10.45 -11.36
CA LEU A 537 -22.91 10.42 -10.90
C LEU A 537 -23.22 11.08 -9.53
N VAL A 538 -22.24 11.64 -8.81
CA VAL A 538 -22.47 12.28 -7.49
C VAL A 538 -21.61 13.54 -7.34
N ASP A 539 -22.27 14.69 -7.21
CA ASP A 539 -21.65 15.93 -6.73
C ASP A 539 -21.60 15.86 -5.19
N GLY A 540 -20.40 15.94 -4.61
CA GLY A 540 -20.18 15.78 -3.17
C GLY A 540 -19.36 16.92 -2.58
N ASN A 541 -19.75 17.39 -1.40
CA ASN A 541 -18.91 18.25 -0.58
C ASN A 541 -18.48 17.46 0.65
N ILE A 542 -17.19 17.48 0.97
CA ILE A 542 -16.65 16.90 2.21
C ILE A 542 -16.32 18.05 3.16
N PHE A 543 -16.57 17.83 4.46
CA PHE A 543 -16.25 18.81 5.49
C PHE A 543 -15.07 18.34 6.34
N LYS A 544 -14.25 19.27 6.83
CA LYS A 544 -13.17 18.97 7.79
C LYS A 544 -13.69 18.18 9.01
N GLN A 545 -14.88 18.56 9.48
CA GLN A 545 -15.56 17.92 10.61
C GLN A 545 -16.02 16.48 10.33
N ASP A 546 -16.07 16.05 9.06
CA ASP A 546 -16.45 14.67 8.73
C ASP A 546 -15.39 13.65 9.22
N PHE A 547 -14.15 14.11 9.48
CA PHE A 547 -13.04 13.30 10.00
C PHE A 547 -12.88 13.36 11.53
N ASP A 548 -13.95 13.65 12.27
CA ASP A 548 -13.97 13.78 13.74
C ASP A 548 -13.77 12.47 14.55
N GLY A 549 -13.45 11.36 13.89
CA GLY A 549 -13.22 10.06 14.52
C GLY A 549 -14.49 9.26 14.87
N ARG A 550 -15.70 9.75 14.54
CA ARG A 550 -16.96 8.99 14.74
C ARG A 550 -17.13 7.84 13.75
N ILE A 551 -16.50 7.97 12.59
CA ILE A 551 -16.49 6.96 11.53
C ILE A 551 -15.13 6.29 11.56
N ASP A 552 -15.15 4.96 11.66
CA ASP A 552 -13.95 4.16 11.54
C ASP A 552 -13.66 3.90 10.05
N ILE A 553 -12.41 4.06 9.67
CA ILE A 553 -11.95 3.88 8.29
C ILE A 553 -11.20 2.56 8.24
N ILE A 554 -11.67 1.66 7.40
CA ILE A 554 -11.14 0.32 7.26
C ILE A 554 -10.88 0.00 5.79
N PRO A 555 -9.89 -0.85 5.46
CA PRO A 555 -9.74 -1.29 4.09
C PRO A 555 -10.93 -2.14 3.62
N VAL A 556 -11.17 -2.14 2.31
CA VAL A 556 -12.17 -2.99 1.64
C VAL A 556 -11.78 -4.47 1.74
N SER A 557 -10.48 -4.78 1.75
CA SER A 557 -9.96 -6.14 1.85
C SER A 557 -10.58 -6.90 3.03
N ASP A 558 -11.00 -8.15 2.83
CA ASP A 558 -11.47 -9.02 3.92
C ASP A 558 -10.41 -10.09 4.22
N PRO A 559 -9.75 -10.02 5.39
CA PRO A 559 -8.77 -11.02 5.81
C PRO A 559 -9.27 -12.47 5.83
N ASN A 560 -10.57 -12.67 6.01
CA ASN A 560 -11.18 -14.00 6.14
C ASN A 560 -11.59 -14.58 4.77
N ILE A 561 -11.53 -13.79 3.70
CA ILE A 561 -11.85 -14.24 2.35
C ILE A 561 -10.74 -13.80 1.38
N PRO A 562 -9.61 -14.53 1.36
CA PRO A 562 -8.40 -14.10 0.66
C PRO A 562 -8.46 -14.24 -0.86
N SER A 563 -9.55 -14.74 -1.45
CA SER A 563 -9.66 -14.91 -2.90
C SER A 563 -11.08 -14.81 -3.44
N GLN A 564 -11.19 -14.40 -4.71
CA GLN A 564 -12.45 -14.38 -5.45
C GLN A 564 -13.08 -15.77 -5.56
N SER A 565 -12.27 -16.81 -5.80
CA SER A 565 -12.75 -18.20 -5.86
C SER A 565 -13.40 -18.63 -4.55
N HIS A 566 -12.88 -18.16 -3.41
CA HIS A 566 -13.48 -18.41 -2.10
C HIS A 566 -14.81 -17.66 -1.91
N ARG A 567 -14.89 -16.40 -2.35
CA ARG A 567 -16.15 -15.62 -2.36
C ARG A 567 -17.22 -16.34 -3.18
N LEU A 568 -16.88 -16.78 -4.39
CA LEU A 568 -17.78 -17.49 -5.30
C LEU A 568 -18.25 -18.83 -4.72
N ALA A 569 -17.33 -19.64 -4.16
CA ALA A 569 -17.68 -20.94 -3.57
C ALA A 569 -18.66 -20.79 -2.40
N LYS A 570 -18.45 -19.80 -1.51
CA LYS A 570 -19.41 -19.48 -0.43
C LYS A 570 -20.75 -19.03 -1.00
N ALA A 571 -20.74 -18.15 -2.00
CA ALA A 571 -21.96 -17.64 -2.62
C ALA A 571 -22.78 -18.77 -3.29
N GLN A 572 -22.11 -19.71 -3.97
CA GLN A 572 -22.73 -20.91 -4.54
C GLN A 572 -23.30 -21.85 -3.47
N MET A 573 -22.60 -22.03 -2.34
CA MET A 573 -23.09 -22.81 -1.22
C MET A 573 -24.36 -22.20 -0.61
N ILE A 574 -24.39 -20.87 -0.45
CA ILE A 574 -25.59 -20.15 0.02
C ILE A 574 -26.75 -20.37 -0.96
N LEU A 575 -26.50 -20.28 -2.27
CA LEU A 575 -27.54 -20.54 -3.30
C LEU A 575 -28.09 -21.97 -3.20
N GLN A 576 -27.22 -22.96 -2.99
CA GLN A 576 -27.61 -24.36 -2.86
C GLN A 576 -28.47 -24.56 -1.60
N LEU A 577 -28.05 -23.99 -0.46
CA LEU A 577 -28.80 -24.05 0.80
C LEU A 577 -30.14 -23.31 0.71
N SER A 578 -30.17 -22.13 0.09
CA SER A 578 -31.41 -21.38 -0.10
C SER A 578 -32.38 -22.14 -1.01
N SER A 579 -31.87 -22.80 -2.05
CA SER A 579 -32.69 -23.60 -2.98
C SER A 579 -33.28 -24.87 -2.33
N GLN A 580 -32.65 -25.40 -1.28
CA GLN A 580 -33.13 -26.57 -0.54
C GLN A 580 -34.02 -26.20 0.66
N ALA A 581 -33.94 -24.96 1.14
CA ALA A 581 -34.70 -24.50 2.27
C ALA A 581 -36.20 -24.32 1.92
N PRO A 582 -37.11 -24.54 2.89
CA PRO A 582 -38.51 -24.16 2.75
C PRO A 582 -38.70 -22.70 2.30
N PRO A 583 -39.71 -22.41 1.46
CA PRO A 583 -40.01 -21.04 1.02
C PRO A 583 -40.20 -20.08 2.20
N GLY A 584 -39.61 -18.90 2.12
CA GLY A 584 -39.75 -17.83 3.12
C GLY A 584 -38.64 -17.77 4.18
N ILE A 585 -37.74 -18.75 4.25
CA ILE A 585 -36.58 -18.70 5.17
C ILE A 585 -35.49 -17.74 4.64
N TYR A 586 -35.19 -17.83 3.34
CA TYR A 586 -34.15 -17.03 2.70
C TYR A 586 -34.74 -16.00 1.74
N ASN A 587 -34.16 -14.80 1.75
CA ASN A 587 -34.41 -13.80 0.72
C ASN A 587 -33.59 -14.13 -0.53
N PHE A 588 -34.19 -14.83 -1.49
CA PHE A 588 -33.53 -15.21 -2.75
C PHE A 588 -33.02 -14.01 -3.55
N LYS A 589 -33.68 -12.85 -3.47
CA LYS A 589 -33.23 -11.63 -4.15
C LYS A 589 -31.92 -11.13 -3.55
N ALA A 590 -31.81 -11.09 -2.23
CA ALA A 590 -30.58 -10.74 -1.54
C ALA A 590 -29.46 -11.77 -1.78
N VAL A 591 -29.78 -13.07 -1.81
CA VAL A 591 -28.80 -14.12 -2.14
C VAL A 591 -28.26 -13.96 -3.55
N ASN A 592 -29.12 -13.75 -4.54
CA ASN A 592 -28.69 -13.51 -5.92
C ASN A 592 -27.90 -12.20 -6.06
N ALA A 593 -28.28 -11.14 -5.33
CA ALA A 593 -27.53 -9.90 -5.28
C ALA A 593 -26.11 -10.12 -4.75
N ALA A 594 -25.96 -10.86 -3.65
CA ALA A 594 -24.68 -11.18 -3.06
C ALA A 594 -23.78 -12.01 -4.00
N ILE A 595 -24.36 -12.91 -4.80
CA ILE A 595 -23.61 -13.66 -5.83
C ILE A 595 -23.12 -12.72 -6.93
N LEU A 596 -23.98 -11.83 -7.43
CA LEU A 596 -23.60 -10.88 -8.47
C LEU A 596 -22.51 -9.91 -7.99
N ASP A 597 -22.58 -9.48 -6.73
CA ASP A 597 -21.54 -8.65 -6.11
C ASP A 597 -20.23 -9.43 -5.94
N SER A 598 -20.29 -10.72 -5.55
CA SER A 598 -19.10 -11.58 -5.43
C SER A 598 -18.37 -11.82 -6.76
N LEU A 599 -19.06 -11.62 -7.89
CA LEU A 599 -18.49 -11.70 -9.23
C LEU A 599 -17.87 -10.37 -9.70
N ASN A 600 -17.82 -9.35 -8.83
CA ASN A 600 -17.37 -7.99 -9.15
C ASN A 600 -18.11 -7.40 -10.37
N ILE A 601 -19.41 -7.67 -10.51
CA ILE A 601 -20.20 -7.11 -11.60
C ILE A 601 -20.65 -5.69 -11.22
N ASP A 602 -20.35 -4.73 -12.09
CA ASP A 602 -20.82 -3.35 -11.91
C ASP A 602 -22.35 -3.26 -12.02
N HIS A 603 -22.95 -2.55 -11.05
CA HIS A 603 -24.39 -2.38 -10.89
C HIS A 603 -25.18 -3.71 -10.90
N PRO A 604 -25.04 -4.57 -9.87
CA PRO A 604 -25.74 -5.85 -9.81
C PRO A 604 -27.27 -5.68 -9.83
N GLU A 605 -27.76 -4.53 -9.36
CA GLU A 605 -29.18 -4.18 -9.34
C GLU A 605 -29.84 -4.22 -10.71
N ARG A 606 -29.11 -4.00 -11.81
CA ARG A 606 -29.69 -4.05 -13.17
C ARG A 606 -30.20 -5.45 -13.54
N PHE A 607 -29.69 -6.49 -12.90
CA PHE A 607 -30.13 -7.87 -13.11
C PHE A 607 -31.26 -8.29 -12.16
N ILE A 608 -31.58 -7.44 -11.18
CA ILE A 608 -32.55 -7.72 -10.15
C ILE A 608 -33.81 -6.89 -10.43
N VAL A 609 -34.94 -7.56 -10.58
CA VAL A 609 -36.21 -6.86 -10.78
C VAL A 609 -36.54 -6.01 -9.53
N PRO A 610 -36.79 -4.70 -9.67
CA PRO A 610 -37.18 -3.85 -8.54
C PRO A 610 -38.49 -4.34 -7.95
N GLU A 611 -38.62 -4.20 -6.63
CA GLU A 611 -39.80 -4.67 -5.92
C GLU A 611 -40.97 -3.75 -6.26
N GLN A 612 -41.98 -4.28 -6.94
CA GLN A 612 -43.20 -3.52 -7.20
C GLN A 612 -44.12 -3.71 -6.01
N GLU A 613 -44.48 -2.61 -5.35
CA GLU A 613 -45.50 -2.67 -4.31
C GLU A 613 -46.82 -3.15 -4.94
N PRO A 614 -47.45 -4.21 -4.39
CA PRO A 614 -48.76 -4.61 -4.83
C PRO A 614 -49.72 -3.43 -4.64
N LYS A 615 -50.58 -3.19 -5.62
CA LYS A 615 -51.61 -2.14 -5.55
C LYS A 615 -52.97 -2.80 -5.35
N PRO A 616 -53.90 -2.16 -4.62
CA PRO A 616 -55.27 -2.65 -4.56
C PRO A 616 -55.89 -2.52 -5.94
N LEU A 617 -56.12 -3.67 -6.60
CA LEU A 617 -56.72 -3.75 -7.93
C LEU A 617 -58.00 -4.58 -7.90
N ASP A 618 -58.76 -4.54 -8.98
CA ASP A 618 -59.94 -5.37 -9.18
C ASP A 618 -59.55 -6.84 -9.47
N PRO A 619 -60.46 -7.81 -9.26
CA PRO A 619 -60.16 -9.23 -9.39
C PRO A 619 -59.59 -9.66 -10.74
N VAL A 620 -59.96 -8.98 -11.84
CA VAL A 620 -59.50 -9.32 -13.20
C VAL A 620 -58.12 -8.73 -13.46
N SER A 621 -57.88 -7.51 -13.01
CA SER A 621 -56.55 -6.89 -13.08
C SER A 621 -55.51 -7.63 -12.24
N ASP A 622 -55.90 -8.20 -11.08
CA ASP A 622 -55.03 -9.07 -10.27
C ASP A 622 -54.58 -10.32 -11.03
N ILE A 623 -55.51 -10.99 -11.73
CA ILE A 623 -55.19 -12.17 -12.55
C ILE A 623 -54.24 -11.78 -13.68
N MET A 624 -54.47 -10.63 -14.31
CA MET A 624 -53.60 -10.11 -15.37
C MET A 624 -52.20 -9.77 -14.84
N GLN A 625 -52.07 -9.22 -13.62
CA GLN A 625 -50.78 -8.96 -12.99
C GLN A 625 -50.03 -10.24 -12.62
N ALA A 626 -50.73 -11.22 -12.05
CA ALA A 626 -50.14 -12.52 -11.76
C ALA A 626 -49.65 -13.23 -13.04
N THR A 627 -50.38 -13.08 -14.15
CA THR A 627 -49.97 -13.60 -15.46
C THR A 627 -48.71 -12.92 -16.01
N LYS A 628 -48.49 -11.64 -15.66
CA LYS A 628 -47.29 -10.87 -16.01
C LYS A 628 -46.13 -11.08 -15.04
N GLY A 629 -46.29 -11.93 -14.01
CA GLY A 629 -45.27 -12.19 -12.99
C GLY A 629 -45.10 -11.08 -11.96
N MET A 630 -46.09 -10.18 -11.83
CA MET A 630 -46.10 -9.13 -10.81
C MET A 630 -46.71 -9.66 -9.50
N PRO A 631 -46.22 -9.22 -8.33
CA PRO A 631 -46.76 -9.65 -7.04
C PRO A 631 -48.18 -9.11 -6.82
N ILE A 632 -49.07 -9.97 -6.30
CA ILE A 632 -50.44 -9.62 -5.91
C ILE A 632 -50.63 -9.84 -4.40
N LYS A 633 -51.38 -8.97 -3.72
CA LYS A 633 -51.66 -9.05 -2.28
C LYS A 633 -53.08 -8.59 -1.99
N ALA A 634 -53.74 -9.20 -1.00
CA ALA A 634 -55.02 -8.71 -0.50
C ALA A 634 -54.84 -7.43 0.35
N PHE A 635 -55.74 -6.46 0.21
CA PHE A 635 -55.76 -5.21 0.99
C PHE A 635 -57.05 -5.07 1.82
N PRO A 636 -56.99 -4.41 2.99
CA PRO A 636 -58.18 -4.08 3.77
C PRO A 636 -59.17 -3.18 3.00
N GLY A 637 -60.47 -3.49 3.07
CA GLY A 637 -61.53 -2.73 2.41
C GLY A 637 -61.80 -3.09 0.94
N GLN A 638 -61.15 -4.13 0.40
CA GLN A 638 -61.49 -4.70 -0.91
C GLN A 638 -62.70 -5.65 -0.81
N ASP A 639 -63.41 -5.89 -1.92
CA ASP A 639 -64.46 -6.91 -1.95
C ASP A 639 -63.84 -8.32 -1.98
N HIS A 640 -63.48 -8.82 -0.79
CA HIS A 640 -62.84 -10.13 -0.64
C HIS A 640 -63.69 -11.28 -1.23
N LYS A 641 -65.02 -11.19 -1.23
CA LYS A 641 -65.89 -12.22 -1.84
C LYS A 641 -65.79 -12.22 -3.36
N ALA A 642 -65.79 -11.04 -3.99
CA ALA A 642 -65.62 -10.93 -5.44
C ALA A 642 -64.25 -11.47 -5.88
N HIS A 643 -63.18 -11.17 -5.14
CA HIS A 643 -61.84 -11.69 -5.43
C HIS A 643 -61.78 -13.22 -5.35
N ILE A 644 -62.40 -13.84 -4.34
CA ILE A 644 -62.44 -15.31 -4.19
C ILE A 644 -63.21 -15.96 -5.35
N VAL A 645 -64.41 -15.47 -5.66
CA VAL A 645 -65.29 -16.06 -6.68
C VAL A 645 -64.68 -15.93 -8.08
N VAL A 646 -64.19 -14.74 -8.44
CA VAL A 646 -63.63 -14.50 -9.77
C VAL A 646 -62.35 -15.31 -9.98
N LYS A 647 -61.44 -15.33 -8.99
CA LYS A 647 -60.19 -16.11 -9.10
C LYS A 647 -60.45 -17.62 -9.11
N GLN A 648 -61.41 -18.12 -8.33
CA GLN A 648 -61.82 -19.55 -8.39
C GLN A 648 -62.44 -19.91 -9.74
N SER A 649 -63.32 -19.06 -10.28
CA SER A 649 -63.94 -19.27 -11.59
C SER A 649 -62.90 -19.30 -12.71
N PHE A 650 -61.88 -18.46 -12.62
CA PHE A 650 -60.78 -18.39 -13.58
C PHE A 650 -59.86 -19.62 -13.54
N ILE A 651 -59.54 -20.13 -12.33
CA ILE A 651 -58.78 -21.38 -12.17
C ILE A 651 -59.54 -22.58 -12.76
N GLN A 652 -60.87 -22.58 -12.62
CA GLN A 652 -61.73 -23.66 -13.12
C GLN A 652 -62.04 -23.57 -14.61
N ASP A 653 -61.75 -22.43 -15.27
CA ASP A 653 -62.03 -22.23 -16.70
C ASP A 653 -61.10 -23.12 -17.56
N PRO A 654 -61.64 -24.08 -18.33
CA PRO A 654 -60.85 -24.99 -19.16
C PRO A 654 -60.12 -24.29 -20.33
N THR A 655 -60.57 -23.11 -20.74
CA THR A 655 -60.05 -22.39 -21.92
C THR A 655 -58.93 -21.41 -21.59
N LEU A 656 -58.99 -20.80 -20.40
CA LEU A 656 -58.04 -19.77 -19.96
C LEU A 656 -57.16 -20.25 -18.79
N GLY A 657 -57.74 -20.97 -17.82
CA GLY A 657 -57.05 -21.38 -16.59
C GLY A 657 -56.19 -22.65 -16.71
N GLN A 658 -56.55 -23.59 -17.58
CA GLN A 658 -55.86 -24.89 -17.72
C GLN A 658 -54.76 -24.93 -18.80
N THR A 659 -54.26 -23.78 -19.25
CA THR A 659 -53.17 -23.73 -20.22
C THR A 659 -51.80 -24.00 -19.54
N PRO A 660 -50.80 -24.55 -20.25
CA PRO A 660 -49.48 -24.85 -19.68
C PRO A 660 -48.75 -23.62 -19.12
N ILE A 661 -49.04 -22.43 -19.65
CA ILE A 661 -48.50 -21.15 -19.17
C ILE A 661 -49.14 -20.78 -17.82
N MET A 662 -50.45 -21.03 -17.67
CA MET A 662 -51.20 -20.68 -16.46
C MET A 662 -51.03 -21.69 -15.32
N ALA A 663 -50.55 -22.90 -15.60
CA ALA A 663 -50.16 -23.87 -14.57
C ALA A 663 -49.11 -23.32 -13.57
N LYS A 664 -48.28 -22.36 -13.97
CA LYS A 664 -47.33 -21.66 -13.09
C LYS A 664 -47.97 -20.54 -12.26
N VAL A 665 -49.12 -20.03 -12.68
CA VAL A 665 -49.83 -18.88 -12.08
C VAL A 665 -50.90 -19.35 -11.07
N VAL A 666 -51.47 -20.54 -11.28
CA VAL A 666 -52.49 -21.13 -10.38
C VAL A 666 -52.07 -21.13 -8.90
N PRO A 667 -50.85 -21.55 -8.50
CA PRO A 667 -50.45 -21.55 -7.09
C PRO A 667 -50.41 -20.15 -6.46
N ILE A 668 -50.10 -19.12 -7.25
CA ILE A 668 -50.05 -17.72 -6.83
C ILE A 668 -51.48 -17.21 -6.59
N LEU A 669 -52.41 -17.54 -7.49
CA LEU A 669 -53.82 -17.19 -7.33
C LEU A 669 -54.44 -17.91 -6.12
N GLU A 670 -54.10 -19.18 -5.87
CA GLU A 670 -54.54 -19.92 -4.69
C GLU A 670 -53.98 -19.36 -3.38
N ALA A 671 -52.71 -18.93 -3.36
CA ALA A 671 -52.13 -18.24 -2.22
C ALA A 671 -52.88 -16.94 -1.92
N ASN A 672 -53.17 -16.15 -2.95
CA ASN A 672 -53.88 -14.89 -2.79
C ASN A 672 -55.37 -15.07 -2.43
N ILE A 673 -56.05 -16.12 -2.92
CA ILE A 673 -57.39 -16.51 -2.44
C ILE A 673 -57.37 -16.79 -0.93
N ARG A 674 -56.32 -17.48 -0.43
CA ARG A 674 -56.15 -17.72 1.01
C ARG A 674 -55.95 -16.42 1.78
N GLU A 675 -55.17 -15.47 1.26
CA GLU A 675 -55.02 -14.14 1.88
C GLU A 675 -56.35 -13.39 1.97
N HIS A 676 -57.12 -13.30 0.88
CA HIS A 676 -58.45 -12.67 0.91
C HIS A 676 -59.41 -13.38 1.87
N THR A 677 -59.31 -14.71 1.99
CA THR A 677 -60.13 -15.47 2.94
C THR A 677 -59.77 -15.12 4.39
N ILE A 678 -58.47 -15.04 4.71
CA ILE A 678 -57.99 -14.67 6.05
C ILE A 678 -58.38 -13.23 6.38
N MET A 679 -58.20 -12.27 5.47
CA MET A 679 -58.59 -10.88 5.68
C MET A 679 -60.11 -10.73 5.83
N MET A 680 -60.91 -11.44 5.03
CA MET A 680 -62.37 -11.47 5.19
C MET A 680 -62.78 -11.95 6.59
N TYR A 681 -62.11 -12.97 7.15
CA TYR A 681 -62.37 -13.40 8.52
C TYR A 681 -61.93 -12.37 9.56
N GLN A 682 -60.81 -11.68 9.35
CA GLN A 682 -60.34 -10.62 10.23
C GLN A 682 -61.30 -9.42 10.24
N GLU A 683 -61.81 -9.01 9.09
CA GLU A 683 -62.79 -7.91 8.96
C GLU A 683 -64.20 -8.28 9.45
N GLN A 684 -64.54 -9.57 9.51
CA GLN A 684 -65.82 -10.04 10.06
C GLN A 684 -65.80 -10.27 11.57
N MET A 685 -64.61 -10.44 12.17
CA MET A 685 -64.43 -10.67 13.60
C MET A 685 -63.92 -9.45 14.38
N GLY A 686 -63.27 -8.48 13.71
CA GLY A 686 -62.97 -7.15 14.23
C GLY A 686 -64.12 -6.19 14.00
#